data_AF-A0A841ACQ7-F1
#
_entry.id   AF-A0A841ACQ7-F1
#
_cell.length_a   1.000
_cell.length_b   1.000
_cell.length_c   1.000
_cell.angle_alpha   90.00
_cell.angle_beta   90.00
_cell.angle_gamma   90.00
#
_symmetry.space_group_name_H-M   'P 1'
#
loop_
_entity.id
_entity.type
_entity.pdbx_description
1 polymer ?
#
loop_
_entity_poly.entity_id
_entity_poly.type
_entity_poly.pdbx_seq_one_letter_code
_entity_poly.pdbx_strand_id
1 'polypeptide(L)'
;MTSASTRAINDRIIWVDCEMTGLDKQRDALVEIAVLVTDADLNILGDGVDVVIKPPAESLKSMDPFVVNMHTVSGLLEELDGGMTLAEAEAQCLAYVKEYCPEPGKAPLAGNSVGTDRVFLDRDVPEFANWLSYRTIDVSSLKELAKRWFPRVYYNIPAKHGGHRALADIRESIQELKYYREVLMISEPGPTTAQAQEAARRYELRESADAADLDAAGASGAAGAAPSAPRPAVPWLERASHRAWLEGETDELLIFGSESVREDGGFAWLDETGAPDLSRPSELWITCRMTHSFALGHLLGRPDFGRFADHGIASLRGVLHDDEHGGWFASVADGRPVDDSKQAYAHAFVVLAASSATAAGRPGAKQLLDEALAVLDEKFFDETAQMSVDTYDRTFSELEEYRGINANMHTVESLLAAADVTGERRWLDRAVTIATRAIDEFARANDWALPEHFDTDWSPLLDYNKDQPAHPFRPYGATIGHWIEWSRLVLQARAALIARDGEAPEWMLEAATALMEKSAAAFGADGAPGWVYTVDWDGTPVSAERMHWVAAEAVGAAAVMHQVTGERIWAERYEQWWEYISTYLLDAEDGSWFHELDADNEPQGETWPGKPDIYHAVQATLIPRLPVTPALSAALRDGLLDSDL
;
A
#
# COMPACT_ATOMS: atom_id res chain seq x y z
N MET A 1 -4.85 -35.18 -12.25
CA MET A 1 -4.72 -34.59 -13.59
C MET A 1 -5.87 -33.63 -13.79
N THR A 2 -5.63 -32.32 -13.62
CA THR A 2 -6.26 -31.17 -14.29
C THR A 2 -5.84 -29.90 -13.53
N SER A 3 -4.57 -29.49 -13.68
CA SER A 3 -4.15 -28.10 -13.35
C SER A 3 -3.35 -27.44 -14.48
N ALA A 4 -3.40 -28.01 -15.69
CA ALA A 4 -2.49 -27.63 -16.78
C ALA A 4 -3.21 -27.09 -18.03
N SER A 5 -4.51 -26.80 -17.99
CA SER A 5 -5.21 -26.28 -19.16
C SER A 5 -6.17 -25.18 -18.75
N THR A 6 -5.60 -23.99 -18.56
CA THR A 6 -6.00 -22.70 -19.17
C THR A 6 -5.31 -21.59 -18.37
N ARG A 7 -4.02 -21.35 -18.63
CA ARG A 7 -3.42 -20.04 -18.32
C ARG A 7 -4.08 -19.00 -19.23
N ALA A 8 -4.28 -17.79 -18.71
CA ALA A 8 -5.13 -16.77 -19.33
C ALA A 8 -4.55 -16.31 -20.68
N ILE A 9 -5.41 -15.72 -21.53
CA ILE A 9 -5.01 -15.03 -22.78
C ILE A 9 -3.81 -14.08 -22.57
N ASN A 10 -3.68 -13.53 -21.35
CA ASN A 10 -2.67 -12.56 -20.96
C ASN A 10 -1.25 -13.14 -20.87
N ASP A 11 -1.09 -14.48 -20.82
CA ASP A 11 0.22 -15.13 -20.68
C ASP A 11 0.78 -15.66 -22.02
N ARG A 12 0.18 -15.27 -23.16
CA ARG A 12 0.58 -15.73 -24.50
C ARG A 12 1.85 -15.03 -24.98
N ILE A 13 2.64 -15.72 -25.81
CA ILE A 13 3.90 -15.24 -26.36
C ILE A 13 3.81 -15.24 -27.88
N ILE A 14 4.20 -14.13 -28.52
CA ILE A 14 4.23 -13.99 -29.98
C ILE A 14 5.66 -14.18 -30.46
N TRP A 15 5.87 -15.20 -31.28
CA TRP A 15 7.17 -15.55 -31.83
C TRP A 15 7.29 -15.04 -33.25
N VAL A 16 8.38 -14.34 -33.56
CA VAL A 16 8.64 -13.80 -34.89
C VAL A 16 10.09 -14.04 -35.29
N ASP A 17 10.30 -14.32 -36.56
CA ASP A 17 11.58 -14.41 -37.23
C ASP A 17 11.39 -13.81 -38.62
N CYS A 18 12.38 -13.02 -39.04
CA CYS A 18 12.38 -12.31 -40.29
C CYS A 18 13.61 -12.67 -41.10
N GLU A 19 13.44 -12.75 -42.42
CA GLU A 19 14.57 -12.77 -43.34
C GLU A 19 14.69 -11.42 -44.03
N MET A 20 15.94 -10.96 -44.23
CA MET A 20 16.25 -9.65 -44.78
C MET A 20 17.30 -9.74 -45.89
N THR A 21 17.40 -8.69 -46.70
CA THR A 21 18.52 -8.53 -47.66
C THR A 21 19.85 -8.18 -46.98
N GLY A 22 19.83 -7.95 -45.67
CA GLY A 22 20.98 -7.62 -44.83
C GLY A 22 20.52 -7.04 -43.50
N LEU A 23 21.45 -6.55 -42.69
CA LEU A 23 21.17 -6.07 -41.32
C LEU A 23 21.23 -4.54 -41.18
N ASP A 24 21.40 -3.80 -42.27
CA ASP A 24 21.37 -2.35 -42.29
C ASP A 24 19.93 -1.85 -42.19
N LYS A 25 19.63 -1.26 -41.03
CA LYS A 25 18.31 -0.75 -40.64
C LYS A 25 17.72 0.30 -41.58
N GLN A 26 18.53 0.94 -42.43
CA GLN A 26 18.06 1.96 -43.37
C GLN A 26 17.97 1.44 -44.80
N ARG A 27 18.86 0.54 -45.20
CA ARG A 27 19.05 0.17 -46.62
C ARG A 27 18.49 -1.20 -46.97
N ASP A 28 18.50 -2.14 -46.02
CA ASP A 28 18.08 -3.50 -46.28
C ASP A 28 16.57 -3.65 -46.14
N ALA A 29 16.00 -4.58 -46.92
CA ALA A 29 14.57 -4.83 -47.00
C ALA A 29 14.20 -6.13 -46.28
N LEU A 30 13.02 -6.14 -45.67
CA LEU A 30 12.35 -7.32 -45.13
C LEU A 30 11.80 -8.18 -46.28
N VAL A 31 12.10 -9.47 -46.29
CA VAL A 31 11.78 -10.39 -47.40
C VAL A 31 11.00 -11.65 -47.00
N GLU A 32 11.00 -12.03 -45.72
CA GLU A 32 10.13 -13.08 -45.18
C GLU A 32 9.74 -12.69 -43.75
N ILE A 33 8.51 -12.97 -43.34
CA ILE A 33 8.08 -12.88 -41.94
C ILE A 33 7.37 -14.19 -41.59
N ALA A 34 7.80 -14.84 -40.52
CA ALA A 34 7.03 -15.90 -39.90
C ALA A 34 6.52 -15.50 -38.52
N VAL A 35 5.34 -15.97 -38.15
CA VAL A 35 4.72 -15.70 -36.87
C VAL A 35 4.07 -16.95 -36.28
N LEU A 36 4.34 -17.23 -35.00
CA LEU A 36 3.70 -18.29 -34.22
C LEU A 36 3.26 -17.76 -32.85
N VAL A 37 2.18 -18.29 -32.29
CA VAL A 37 1.77 -17.98 -30.91
C VAL A 37 1.83 -19.22 -30.03
N THR A 38 2.40 -19.08 -28.84
CA THR A 38 2.38 -20.12 -27.81
C THR A 38 1.63 -19.67 -26.57
N ASP A 39 1.18 -20.65 -25.78
CA ASP A 39 0.86 -20.41 -24.37
C ASP A 39 2.15 -20.23 -23.52
N ALA A 40 1.97 -20.02 -22.21
CA ALA A 40 3.05 -19.86 -21.25
C ALA A 40 3.91 -21.13 -21.06
N ASP A 41 3.42 -22.29 -21.49
CA ASP A 41 4.14 -23.57 -21.45
C ASP A 41 4.78 -23.93 -22.80
N LEU A 42 4.84 -22.96 -23.71
CA LEU A 42 5.48 -23.08 -25.01
C LEU A 42 4.77 -24.12 -25.91
N ASN A 43 3.48 -24.34 -25.70
CA ASN A 43 2.64 -25.11 -26.62
C ASN A 43 2.14 -24.18 -27.72
N ILE A 44 2.35 -24.60 -28.97
CA ILE A 44 1.95 -23.84 -30.16
C ILE A 44 0.42 -23.92 -30.30
N LEU A 45 -0.23 -22.76 -30.48
CA LEU A 45 -1.69 -22.63 -30.49
C LEU A 45 -2.32 -22.68 -31.89
N GLY A 46 -1.52 -22.67 -32.96
CA GLY A 46 -1.98 -22.75 -34.36
C GLY A 46 -0.86 -23.07 -35.34
N ASP A 47 -1.17 -23.10 -36.64
CA ASP A 47 -0.21 -23.50 -37.67
C ASP A 47 0.88 -22.45 -37.95
N GLY A 48 0.61 -21.19 -37.60
CA GLY A 48 1.48 -20.05 -37.85
C GLY A 48 1.16 -19.32 -39.16
N VAL A 49 1.86 -18.22 -39.39
CA VAL A 49 1.90 -17.49 -40.65
C VAL A 49 3.33 -17.50 -41.16
N ASP A 50 3.49 -17.63 -42.48
CA ASP A 50 4.77 -17.56 -43.18
C ASP A 50 4.53 -16.82 -44.51
N VAL A 51 5.07 -15.62 -44.63
CA VAL A 51 4.80 -14.71 -45.76
C VAL A 51 6.10 -14.24 -46.39
N VAL A 52 6.23 -14.51 -47.69
CA VAL A 52 7.35 -14.02 -48.52
C VAL A 52 6.97 -12.67 -49.11
N ILE A 53 7.83 -11.68 -48.93
CA ILE A 53 7.63 -10.29 -49.35
C ILE A 53 8.55 -9.99 -50.54
N LYS A 54 7.99 -9.36 -51.57
CA LYS A 54 8.77 -8.93 -52.73
C LYS A 54 9.56 -7.65 -52.41
N PRO A 55 10.91 -7.69 -52.33
CA PRO A 55 11.70 -6.51 -52.02
C PRO A 55 11.83 -5.57 -53.23
N PRO A 56 12.19 -4.29 -53.01
CA PRO A 56 12.63 -3.41 -54.09
C PRO A 56 13.84 -3.97 -54.84
N ALA A 57 13.87 -3.78 -56.17
CA ALA A 57 14.95 -4.30 -57.02
C ALA A 57 16.35 -3.79 -56.64
N GLU A 58 16.45 -2.60 -56.04
CA GLU A 58 17.74 -2.05 -55.60
C GLU A 58 18.29 -2.75 -54.36
N SER A 59 17.43 -3.17 -53.42
CA SER A 59 17.83 -3.92 -52.22
C SER A 59 18.39 -5.31 -52.58
N LEU A 60 17.89 -5.92 -53.66
CA LEU A 60 18.43 -7.18 -54.18
C LEU A 60 19.86 -7.02 -54.73
N LYS A 61 20.18 -5.89 -55.35
CA LYS A 61 21.51 -5.63 -55.95
C LYS A 61 22.57 -5.31 -54.90
N SER A 62 22.16 -4.77 -53.74
CA SER A 62 23.05 -4.40 -52.65
C SER A 62 23.31 -5.52 -51.64
N MET A 63 22.72 -6.71 -51.83
CA MET A 63 22.96 -7.86 -50.96
C MET A 63 24.42 -8.28 -50.96
N ASP A 64 24.96 -8.52 -49.76
CA ASP A 64 26.29 -9.10 -49.59
C ASP A 64 26.32 -10.55 -50.12
N PRO A 65 27.43 -11.02 -50.73
CA PRO A 65 27.55 -12.39 -51.24
C PRO A 65 27.20 -13.49 -50.24
N PHE A 66 27.42 -13.26 -48.93
CA PHE A 66 27.01 -14.20 -47.89
C PHE A 66 25.49 -14.36 -47.84
N VAL A 67 24.75 -13.25 -47.84
CA VAL A 67 23.28 -13.22 -47.77
C VAL A 67 22.68 -13.82 -49.04
N VAL A 68 23.25 -13.49 -50.22
CA VAL A 68 22.84 -14.10 -51.48
C VAL A 68 22.98 -15.61 -51.43
N ASN A 69 24.11 -16.12 -50.95
CA ASN A 69 24.34 -17.56 -50.87
C ASN A 69 23.38 -18.23 -49.88
N MET A 70 23.14 -17.62 -48.72
CA MET A 70 22.21 -18.10 -47.70
C MET A 70 20.80 -18.28 -48.29
N HIS A 71 20.25 -17.22 -48.90
CA HIS A 71 18.91 -17.24 -49.49
C HIS A 71 18.81 -18.07 -50.78
N THR A 72 19.94 -18.33 -51.44
CA THR A 72 20.01 -19.31 -52.55
C THR A 72 19.84 -20.73 -52.02
N VAL A 73 20.54 -21.05 -50.93
CA VAL A 73 20.53 -22.40 -50.33
C VAL A 73 19.19 -22.70 -49.66
N SER A 74 18.54 -21.71 -49.04
CA SER A 74 17.21 -21.87 -48.43
C SER A 74 16.07 -21.95 -49.46
N GLY A 75 16.34 -21.57 -50.72
CA GLY A 75 15.35 -21.47 -51.79
C GLY A 75 14.55 -20.16 -51.80
N LEU A 76 14.73 -19.29 -50.80
CA LEU A 76 13.96 -18.06 -50.64
C LEU A 76 14.10 -17.11 -51.84
N LEU A 77 15.29 -17.00 -52.44
CA LEU A 77 15.51 -16.12 -53.61
C LEU A 77 14.60 -16.43 -54.80
N GLU A 78 14.24 -17.70 -55.01
CA GLU A 78 13.37 -18.12 -56.11
C GLU A 78 11.90 -17.73 -55.86
N GLU A 79 11.51 -17.58 -54.58
CA GLU A 79 10.16 -17.22 -54.15
C GLU A 79 9.93 -15.70 -54.17
N LEU A 80 10.98 -14.87 -54.02
CA LEU A 80 10.87 -13.41 -53.86
C LEU A 80 10.13 -12.70 -55.00
N ASP A 81 10.28 -13.14 -56.26
CA ASP A 81 9.61 -12.47 -57.38
C ASP A 81 8.08 -12.64 -57.34
N GLY A 82 7.61 -13.76 -56.76
CA GLY A 82 6.20 -14.07 -56.52
C GLY A 82 5.70 -13.63 -55.14
N GLY A 83 6.55 -13.02 -54.31
CA GLY A 83 6.21 -12.54 -52.98
C GLY A 83 5.13 -11.45 -53.00
N MET A 84 4.46 -11.29 -51.86
CA MET A 84 3.41 -10.29 -51.66
C MET A 84 3.96 -8.91 -51.30
N THR A 85 3.08 -7.92 -51.23
CA THR A 85 3.44 -6.58 -50.74
C THR A 85 3.57 -6.55 -49.20
N LEU A 86 4.31 -5.58 -48.67
CA LEU A 86 4.42 -5.39 -47.21
C LEU A 86 3.07 -5.21 -46.52
N ALA A 87 2.14 -4.47 -47.15
CA ALA A 87 0.80 -4.27 -46.60
C ALA A 87 -0.03 -5.57 -46.54
N GLU A 88 0.13 -6.46 -47.52
CA GLU A 88 -0.53 -7.77 -47.51
C GLU A 88 0.07 -8.70 -46.45
N ALA A 89 1.40 -8.67 -46.29
CA ALA A 89 2.11 -9.41 -45.24
C ALA A 89 1.68 -8.94 -43.85
N GLU A 90 1.68 -7.62 -43.61
CA GLU A 90 1.23 -7.00 -42.36
C GLU A 90 -0.20 -7.41 -42.01
N ALA A 91 -1.13 -7.34 -42.97
CA ALA A 91 -2.52 -7.73 -42.76
C ALA A 91 -2.66 -9.21 -42.37
N GLN A 92 -1.89 -10.10 -42.97
CA GLN A 92 -1.92 -11.54 -42.65
C GLN A 92 -1.33 -11.85 -41.27
N CYS A 93 -0.17 -11.27 -40.94
CA CYS A 93 0.45 -11.40 -39.63
C CYS A 93 -0.46 -10.85 -38.51
N LEU A 94 -1.08 -9.69 -38.73
CA LEU A 94 -1.99 -9.06 -37.78
C LEU A 94 -3.28 -9.86 -37.59
N ALA A 95 -3.83 -10.43 -38.67
CA ALA A 95 -5.02 -11.28 -38.58
C ALA A 95 -4.76 -12.52 -37.71
N TYR A 96 -3.64 -13.20 -37.91
CA TYR A 96 -3.24 -14.35 -37.11
C TYR A 96 -3.00 -13.98 -35.65
N VAL A 97 -2.24 -12.91 -35.37
CA VAL A 97 -1.99 -12.51 -33.98
C VAL A 97 -3.26 -12.07 -33.29
N LYS A 98 -4.21 -11.37 -33.94
CA LYS A 98 -5.48 -10.97 -33.31
C LYS A 98 -6.36 -12.15 -32.90
N GLU A 99 -6.27 -13.28 -33.60
CA GLU A 99 -6.99 -14.51 -33.23
C GLU A 99 -6.53 -15.05 -31.87
N TYR A 100 -5.21 -15.01 -31.62
CA TYR A 100 -4.61 -15.54 -30.41
C TYR A 100 -4.21 -14.47 -29.39
N CYS A 101 -4.18 -13.19 -29.71
CA CYS A 101 -3.78 -12.10 -28.82
C CYS A 101 -4.67 -10.90 -29.15
N PRO A 102 -5.93 -10.87 -28.66
CA PRO A 102 -6.89 -9.85 -29.06
C PRO A 102 -6.56 -8.45 -28.53
N GLU A 103 -5.71 -8.35 -27.50
CA GLU A 103 -5.28 -7.10 -26.91
C GLU A 103 -3.90 -6.67 -27.43
N PRO A 104 -3.77 -5.46 -28.01
CA PRO A 104 -2.49 -4.96 -28.51
C PRO A 104 -1.51 -4.64 -27.36
N GLY A 105 -0.21 -4.89 -27.59
CA GLY A 105 0.87 -4.46 -26.70
C GLY A 105 1.06 -5.29 -25.43
N LYS A 106 0.25 -6.34 -25.23
CA LYS A 106 0.29 -7.21 -24.04
C LYS A 106 1.29 -8.36 -24.17
N ALA A 107 1.21 -9.13 -25.26
CA ALA A 107 2.04 -10.31 -25.44
C ALA A 107 3.48 -9.95 -25.86
N PRO A 108 4.52 -10.49 -25.21
CA PRO A 108 5.91 -10.22 -25.56
C PRO A 108 6.30 -10.79 -26.93
N LEU A 109 7.21 -10.10 -27.61
CA LEU A 109 7.90 -10.59 -28.81
C LEU A 109 8.98 -11.60 -28.40
N ALA A 110 9.03 -12.75 -29.06
CA ALA A 110 10.02 -13.80 -28.80
C ALA A 110 10.70 -14.29 -30.07
N GLY A 111 11.96 -14.71 -29.95
CA GLY A 111 12.75 -15.25 -31.05
C GLY A 111 14.23 -15.34 -30.71
N ASN A 112 15.05 -15.75 -31.67
CA ASN A 112 16.50 -15.78 -31.54
C ASN A 112 17.10 -14.49 -32.10
N SER A 113 17.86 -13.73 -31.30
CA SER A 113 18.41 -12.43 -31.75
C SER A 113 17.34 -11.45 -32.25
N VAL A 114 16.12 -11.61 -31.71
CA VAL A 114 14.87 -11.00 -32.21
C VAL A 114 14.82 -9.47 -32.10
N GLY A 115 15.77 -8.88 -31.35
CA GLY A 115 15.96 -7.43 -31.33
C GLY A 115 16.34 -6.86 -32.71
N THR A 116 16.90 -7.68 -33.60
CA THR A 116 17.18 -7.30 -34.98
C THR A 116 15.89 -7.21 -35.78
N ASP A 117 15.08 -8.27 -35.74
CA ASP A 117 13.77 -8.38 -36.39
C ASP A 117 12.85 -7.24 -35.97
N ARG A 118 12.81 -6.95 -34.66
CA ARG A 118 12.01 -5.86 -34.09
C ARG A 118 12.21 -4.54 -34.83
N VAL A 119 13.44 -4.22 -35.19
CA VAL A 119 13.77 -2.97 -35.88
C VAL A 119 13.15 -2.91 -37.28
N PHE A 120 13.14 -4.03 -38.01
CA PHE A 120 12.52 -4.10 -39.32
C PHE A 120 11.00 -4.11 -39.22
N LEU A 121 10.45 -4.81 -38.23
CA LEU A 121 9.00 -4.80 -37.96
C LEU A 121 8.48 -3.40 -37.64
N ASP A 122 9.14 -2.66 -36.73
CA ASP A 122 8.77 -1.29 -36.37
C ASP A 122 8.83 -0.32 -37.57
N ARG A 123 9.73 -0.58 -38.53
CA ARG A 123 9.93 0.25 -39.72
C ARG A 123 8.93 -0.07 -40.84
N ASP A 124 8.76 -1.36 -41.14
CA ASP A 124 8.12 -1.83 -42.38
C ASP A 124 6.68 -2.31 -42.20
N VAL A 125 6.32 -2.76 -40.98
CA VAL A 125 4.99 -3.27 -40.63
C VAL A 125 4.54 -2.71 -39.25
N PRO A 126 4.42 -1.39 -39.11
CA PRO A 126 4.23 -0.72 -37.82
C PRO A 126 2.89 -1.04 -37.13
N GLU A 127 1.82 -1.34 -37.85
CA GLU A 127 0.54 -1.75 -37.24
C GLU A 127 0.66 -3.13 -36.59
N PHE A 128 1.36 -4.06 -37.26
CA PHE A 128 1.71 -5.35 -36.66
C PHE A 128 2.65 -5.17 -35.45
N ALA A 129 3.69 -4.34 -35.59
CA ALA A 129 4.65 -4.11 -34.52
C ALA A 129 4.05 -3.46 -33.26
N ASN A 130 3.02 -2.62 -33.42
CA ASN A 130 2.23 -2.04 -32.32
C ASN A 130 1.40 -3.08 -31.56
N TRP A 131 1.12 -4.23 -32.18
CA TRP A 131 0.42 -5.33 -31.51
C TRP A 131 1.33 -6.12 -30.57
N LEU A 132 2.64 -6.07 -30.81
CA LEU A 132 3.68 -6.70 -29.99
C LEU A 132 4.02 -5.81 -28.78
N SER A 133 4.21 -6.41 -27.59
CA SER A 133 4.72 -5.67 -26.44
C SER A 133 6.12 -5.12 -26.68
N TYR A 134 6.49 -4.07 -25.94
CA TYR A 134 7.87 -3.58 -25.88
C TYR A 134 8.81 -4.57 -25.17
N ARG A 135 8.25 -5.52 -24.40
CA ARG A 135 9.01 -6.58 -23.72
C ARG A 135 9.37 -7.68 -24.72
N THR A 136 10.62 -8.14 -24.64
CA THR A 136 11.19 -9.13 -25.56
C THR A 136 11.73 -10.35 -24.80
N ILE A 137 11.45 -11.55 -25.31
CA ILE A 137 12.07 -12.81 -24.89
C ILE A 137 13.08 -13.21 -25.96
N ASP A 138 14.34 -12.84 -25.77
CA ASP A 138 15.42 -13.17 -26.70
C ASP A 138 16.15 -14.46 -26.26
N VAL A 139 15.90 -15.55 -26.99
CA VAL A 139 16.50 -16.87 -26.72
C VAL A 139 18.04 -16.83 -26.81
N SER A 140 18.59 -15.93 -27.65
CA SER A 140 20.04 -15.76 -27.77
C SER A 140 20.68 -15.18 -26.50
N SER A 141 19.91 -14.47 -25.67
CA SER A 141 20.39 -14.05 -24.34
C SER A 141 20.70 -15.27 -23.47
N LEU A 142 19.80 -16.25 -23.43
CA LEU A 142 20.01 -17.49 -22.67
C LEU A 142 21.16 -18.32 -23.23
N LYS A 143 21.32 -18.34 -24.56
CA LYS A 143 22.46 -18.99 -25.22
C LYS A 143 23.80 -18.40 -24.81
N GLU A 144 23.92 -17.08 -24.78
CA GLU A 144 25.14 -16.40 -24.37
C GLU A 144 25.43 -16.59 -22.87
N LEU A 145 24.39 -16.67 -22.02
CA LEU A 145 24.53 -17.00 -20.60
C LEU A 145 24.97 -18.46 -20.40
N ALA A 146 24.33 -19.41 -21.09
CA ALA A 146 24.67 -20.83 -21.05
C ALA A 146 26.13 -21.06 -21.47
N LYS A 147 26.61 -20.37 -22.50
CA LYS A 147 28.01 -20.42 -22.95
C LYS A 147 29.01 -20.06 -21.84
N ARG A 148 28.67 -19.07 -21.01
CA ARG A 148 29.56 -18.52 -19.97
C ARG A 148 29.45 -19.29 -18.65
N TRP A 149 28.24 -19.64 -18.24
CA TRP A 149 27.98 -20.25 -16.93
C TRP A 149 28.06 -21.77 -16.98
N PHE A 150 27.58 -22.39 -18.06
CA PHE A 150 27.48 -23.84 -18.18
C PHE A 150 27.87 -24.34 -19.59
N PRO A 151 29.17 -24.37 -19.95
CA PRO A 151 29.60 -24.75 -21.30
C PRO A 151 29.06 -26.09 -21.78
N ARG A 152 28.80 -27.05 -20.88
CA ARG A 152 28.16 -28.33 -21.23
C ARG A 152 26.74 -28.16 -21.77
N VAL A 153 25.95 -27.24 -21.21
CA VAL A 153 24.63 -26.89 -21.73
C VAL A 153 24.78 -26.29 -23.12
N TYR A 154 25.71 -25.34 -23.30
CA TYR A 154 25.96 -24.71 -24.59
C TYR A 154 26.38 -25.69 -25.71
N TYR A 155 27.28 -26.62 -25.43
CA TYR A 155 27.73 -27.60 -26.43
C TYR A 155 26.72 -28.73 -26.70
N ASN A 156 25.59 -28.78 -25.97
CA ASN A 156 24.51 -29.75 -26.18
C ASN A 156 23.19 -29.07 -26.57
N ILE A 157 23.23 -27.81 -27.04
CA ILE A 157 22.06 -27.16 -27.66
C ILE A 157 21.57 -28.05 -28.82
N PRO A 158 20.24 -28.28 -28.95
CA PRO A 158 19.70 -29.04 -30.07
C PRO A 158 20.21 -28.54 -31.42
N ALA A 159 20.54 -29.46 -32.32
CA ALA A 159 21.00 -29.10 -33.66
C ALA A 159 19.87 -28.41 -34.43
N LYS A 160 20.20 -27.31 -35.10
CA LYS A 160 19.30 -26.62 -36.03
C LYS A 160 19.27 -27.35 -37.38
N HIS A 161 18.09 -27.49 -37.93
CA HIS A 161 17.76 -28.16 -39.19
C HIS A 161 16.87 -27.30 -40.10
N GLY A 162 16.48 -26.09 -39.67
CA GLY A 162 15.48 -25.23 -40.31
C GLY A 162 15.93 -24.58 -41.62
N GLY A 163 17.23 -24.52 -41.88
CA GLY A 163 17.77 -24.16 -43.19
C GLY A 163 17.62 -22.69 -43.57
N HIS A 164 17.49 -21.78 -42.59
CA HIS A 164 17.28 -20.33 -42.81
C HIS A 164 15.96 -20.05 -43.53
N ARG A 165 14.88 -20.62 -42.97
CA ARG A 165 13.50 -20.34 -43.34
C ARG A 165 12.75 -19.94 -42.09
N ALA A 166 12.08 -18.78 -42.14
CA ALA A 166 11.63 -18.09 -40.94
C ALA A 166 10.75 -18.98 -40.03
N LEU A 167 9.77 -19.69 -40.60
CA LEU A 167 8.84 -20.51 -39.79
C LEU A 167 9.52 -21.74 -39.15
N ALA A 168 10.50 -22.33 -39.83
CA ALA A 168 11.26 -23.45 -39.28
C ALA A 168 12.16 -22.97 -38.13
N ASP A 169 12.82 -21.83 -38.32
CA ASP A 169 13.75 -21.24 -37.35
C ASP A 169 13.03 -20.76 -36.07
N ILE A 170 11.77 -20.28 -36.16
CA ILE A 170 10.94 -20.01 -34.98
C ILE A 170 10.63 -21.29 -34.20
N ARG A 171 10.24 -22.37 -34.88
CA ARG A 171 9.94 -23.64 -34.21
C ARG A 171 11.16 -24.16 -33.47
N GLU A 172 12.35 -24.04 -34.07
CA GLU A 172 13.61 -24.39 -33.43
C GLU A 172 13.93 -23.48 -32.25
N SER A 173 13.63 -22.17 -32.34
CA SER A 173 13.78 -21.24 -31.23
C SER A 173 12.88 -21.59 -30.04
N ILE A 174 11.66 -22.05 -30.29
CA ILE A 174 10.75 -22.57 -29.25
C ILE A 174 11.34 -23.83 -28.59
N GLN A 175 11.89 -24.77 -29.37
CA GLN A 175 12.55 -25.96 -28.81
C GLN A 175 13.81 -25.61 -28.02
N GLU A 176 14.59 -24.64 -28.48
CA GLU A 176 15.78 -24.14 -27.79
C GLU A 176 15.39 -23.49 -26.44
N LEU A 177 14.31 -22.72 -26.38
CA LEU A 177 13.81 -22.18 -25.10
C LEU A 177 13.28 -23.28 -24.16
N LYS A 178 12.59 -24.30 -24.68
CA LYS A 178 12.20 -25.49 -23.89
C LYS A 178 13.41 -26.18 -23.28
N TYR A 179 14.46 -26.38 -24.08
CA TYR A 179 15.72 -26.93 -23.61
C TYR A 179 16.32 -26.08 -22.48
N TYR A 180 16.41 -24.75 -22.62
CA TYR A 180 16.92 -23.89 -21.55
C TYR A 180 16.04 -23.87 -20.30
N ARG A 181 14.70 -23.92 -20.42
CA ARG A 181 13.80 -24.06 -19.27
C ARG A 181 14.11 -25.33 -18.47
N GLU A 182 14.44 -26.43 -19.15
CA GLU A 182 14.73 -27.71 -18.49
C GLU A 182 16.11 -27.73 -17.81
N VAL A 183 17.16 -27.22 -18.48
CA VAL A 183 18.55 -27.47 -18.03
C VAL A 183 19.27 -26.24 -17.47
N LEU A 184 18.76 -25.02 -17.68
CA LEU A 184 19.38 -23.77 -17.23
C LEU A 184 18.60 -23.08 -16.10
N MET A 185 17.29 -23.32 -16.02
CA MET A 185 16.40 -22.72 -15.02
C MET A 185 16.15 -23.66 -13.83
N ILE A 186 15.60 -23.12 -12.75
CA ILE A 186 15.27 -23.90 -11.54
C ILE A 186 14.11 -24.84 -11.86
N SER A 187 14.21 -26.11 -11.43
CA SER A 187 13.19 -27.13 -11.64
C SER A 187 11.87 -26.79 -10.94
N GLU A 188 10.75 -27.26 -11.50
CA GLU A 188 9.42 -27.10 -10.90
C GLU A 188 9.30 -27.74 -9.50
N PRO A 189 8.57 -27.13 -8.56
CA PRO A 189 7.67 -25.97 -8.73
C PRO A 189 8.37 -24.58 -8.68
N GLY A 190 9.70 -24.53 -8.65
CA GLY A 190 10.45 -23.28 -8.44
C GLY A 190 10.66 -22.96 -6.94
N PRO A 191 11.36 -21.85 -6.62
CA PRO A 191 11.55 -21.43 -5.24
C PRO A 191 10.23 -20.98 -4.61
N THR A 192 10.07 -21.21 -3.31
CA THR A 192 8.98 -20.57 -2.54
C THR A 192 9.18 -19.05 -2.48
N THR A 193 8.12 -18.29 -2.16
CA THR A 193 8.20 -16.83 -1.99
C THR A 193 9.34 -16.42 -1.07
N ALA A 194 9.49 -17.10 0.08
CA ALA A 194 10.58 -16.85 1.02
C ALA A 194 11.98 -17.11 0.42
N GLN A 195 12.13 -18.20 -0.36
CA GLN A 195 13.40 -18.53 -1.03
C GLN A 195 13.74 -17.51 -2.13
N ALA A 196 12.75 -17.01 -2.85
CA ALA A 196 12.92 -15.98 -3.87
C ALA A 196 13.32 -14.63 -3.25
N GLN A 197 12.66 -14.21 -2.18
CA GLN A 197 13.01 -12.99 -1.43
C GLN A 197 14.42 -13.05 -0.85
N GLU A 198 14.82 -14.19 -0.28
CA GLU A 198 16.18 -14.38 0.23
C GLU A 198 17.24 -14.39 -0.88
N ALA A 199 16.92 -14.97 -2.04
CA ALA A 199 17.80 -14.86 -3.20
C ALA A 199 17.93 -13.40 -3.68
N ALA A 200 16.83 -12.65 -3.73
CA ALA A 200 16.83 -11.24 -4.15
C ALA A 200 17.74 -10.38 -3.25
N ARG A 201 17.60 -10.49 -1.92
CA ARG A 201 18.43 -9.75 -0.95
C ARG A 201 19.94 -9.92 -1.13
N ARG A 202 20.39 -11.05 -1.67
CA ARG A 202 21.83 -11.36 -1.86
C ARG A 202 22.45 -10.66 -3.07
N TYR A 203 21.64 -10.31 -4.07
CA TYR A 203 22.08 -9.68 -5.31
C TYR A 203 21.60 -8.24 -5.44
N GLU A 204 20.78 -7.78 -4.49
CA GLU A 204 20.50 -6.39 -4.27
C GLU A 204 21.81 -5.64 -4.03
N LEU A 205 22.12 -4.72 -4.96
CA LEU A 205 23.34 -3.94 -4.91
C LEU A 205 23.26 -2.99 -3.71
N ARG A 206 23.93 -3.35 -2.62
CA ARG A 206 24.19 -2.45 -1.49
C ARG A 206 25.32 -1.51 -1.87
N GLU A 207 25.16 -0.21 -1.65
CA GLU A 207 26.27 0.72 -1.83
C GLU A 207 27.42 0.33 -0.87
N SER A 208 28.59 0.04 -1.42
CA SER A 208 29.79 -0.29 -0.63
C SER A 208 30.33 0.97 0.06
N ALA A 209 30.54 0.89 1.37
CA ALA A 209 31.14 1.94 2.20
C ALA A 209 32.66 2.16 1.98
N ASP A 210 33.28 1.58 0.95
CA ASP A 210 34.75 1.50 0.83
C ASP A 210 35.39 2.49 -0.18
N ALA A 211 34.68 3.53 -0.62
CA ALA A 211 35.26 4.56 -1.51
C ALA A 211 36.00 5.69 -0.76
N ALA A 212 36.24 5.56 0.55
CA ALA A 212 36.80 6.64 1.38
C ALA A 212 38.34 6.69 1.46
N ASP A 213 39.09 5.73 0.89
CA ASP A 213 40.54 5.62 1.18
C ASP A 213 41.49 5.54 -0.03
N LEU A 214 41.06 5.95 -1.23
CA LEU A 214 41.95 6.04 -2.40
C LEU A 214 41.80 7.35 -3.16
N ASP A 215 42.04 8.48 -2.49
CA ASP A 215 42.28 9.76 -3.18
C ASP A 215 43.47 10.51 -2.58
N ALA A 216 44.66 9.94 -2.81
CA ALA A 216 45.92 10.67 -2.73
C ALA A 216 46.92 10.12 -3.76
N ALA A 217 46.67 10.36 -5.06
CA ALA A 217 47.66 10.82 -6.04
C ALA A 217 47.21 10.55 -7.48
N GLY A 218 47.17 11.60 -8.30
CA GLY A 218 47.44 11.49 -9.74
C GLY A 218 46.34 12.01 -10.66
N ALA A 219 46.44 13.28 -11.02
CA ALA A 219 45.70 13.89 -12.12
C ALA A 219 45.97 13.18 -13.47
N SER A 220 44.91 12.94 -14.27
CA SER A 220 44.80 13.35 -15.68
C SER A 220 43.67 12.62 -16.40
N GLY A 221 42.98 13.31 -17.31
CA GLY A 221 42.23 12.69 -18.43
C GLY A 221 40.75 13.01 -18.48
N ALA A 222 40.38 13.98 -19.32
CA ALA A 222 39.01 14.32 -19.66
C ALA A 222 38.39 13.28 -20.63
N ALA A 223 37.12 12.92 -20.38
CA ALA A 223 36.16 12.49 -21.41
C ALA A 223 34.75 12.76 -20.87
N GLY A 224 33.98 13.58 -21.58
CA GLY A 224 32.61 13.96 -21.19
C GLY A 224 31.65 12.78 -21.30
N ALA A 225 31.25 12.23 -20.16
CA ALA A 225 30.04 11.44 -20.05
C ALA A 225 28.84 12.38 -19.99
N ALA A 226 27.79 12.09 -20.77
CA ALA A 226 26.49 12.74 -20.61
C ALA A 226 26.03 12.58 -19.15
N PRO A 227 25.41 13.60 -18.52
CA PRO A 227 24.99 13.50 -17.14
C PRO A 227 24.02 12.33 -17.01
N SER A 228 24.40 11.32 -16.22
CA SER A 228 23.49 10.27 -15.79
C SER A 228 22.27 10.92 -15.16
N ALA A 229 21.08 10.43 -15.47
CA ALA A 229 19.85 10.89 -14.82
C ALA A 229 20.07 10.94 -13.30
N PRO A 230 19.65 12.03 -12.62
CA PRO A 230 19.86 12.18 -11.20
C PRO A 230 19.26 10.98 -10.48
N ARG A 231 20.01 10.41 -9.52
CA ARG A 231 19.51 9.31 -8.69
C ARG A 231 18.19 9.74 -8.03
N PRO A 232 17.20 8.85 -7.90
CA PRO A 232 16.01 9.13 -7.11
C PRO A 232 16.42 9.55 -5.70
N ALA A 233 15.75 10.56 -5.14
CA ALA A 233 16.00 10.97 -3.78
C ALA A 233 15.60 9.85 -2.81
N VAL A 234 16.46 9.59 -1.81
CA VAL A 234 16.16 8.68 -0.70
C VAL A 234 14.86 9.14 -0.02
N PRO A 235 13.86 8.26 0.17
CA PRO A 235 12.61 8.57 0.85
C PRO A 235 12.81 9.21 2.22
N TRP A 236 11.90 10.09 2.66
CA TRP A 236 11.99 10.67 4.02
C TRP A 236 11.91 9.61 5.12
N LEU A 237 11.11 8.57 4.93
CA LEU A 237 10.97 7.43 5.86
C LEU A 237 12.32 6.77 6.19
N GLU A 238 13.26 6.76 5.24
CA GLU A 238 14.60 6.16 5.42
C GLU A 238 15.62 7.15 6.02
N ARG A 239 15.31 8.46 6.08
CA ARG A 239 16.26 9.49 6.52
C ARG A 239 16.30 9.65 8.03
N ALA A 240 17.51 9.53 8.59
CA ALA A 240 17.76 9.84 10.01
C ALA A 240 17.39 11.29 10.39
N SER A 241 17.60 12.25 9.48
CA SER A 241 17.21 13.65 9.74
C SER A 241 15.69 13.81 9.85
N HIS A 242 14.90 13.07 9.08
CA HIS A 242 13.45 13.10 9.18
C HIS A 242 12.97 12.49 10.50
N ARG A 243 13.54 11.35 10.90
CA ARG A 243 13.23 10.72 12.21
C ARG A 243 13.56 11.62 13.39
N ALA A 244 14.69 12.33 13.34
CA ALA A 244 15.06 13.30 14.36
C ALA A 244 14.08 14.49 14.40
N TRP A 245 13.54 14.91 13.25
CA TRP A 245 12.51 15.94 13.20
C TRP A 245 11.19 15.46 13.81
N LEU A 246 10.73 14.24 13.46
CA LEU A 246 9.54 13.62 14.08
C LEU A 246 9.69 13.46 15.59
N GLU A 247 10.90 13.13 16.07
CA GLU A 247 11.19 13.06 17.50
C GLU A 247 10.98 14.41 18.21
N GLY A 248 11.49 15.49 17.62
CA GLY A 248 11.29 16.84 18.14
C GLY A 248 9.81 17.21 18.17
N GLU A 249 9.08 16.95 17.09
CA GLU A 249 7.63 17.20 17.02
C GLU A 249 6.85 16.40 18.08
N THR A 250 7.24 15.13 18.31
CA THR A 250 6.65 14.30 19.38
C THR A 250 6.83 14.94 20.75
N ASP A 251 8.03 15.47 21.03
CA ASP A 251 8.35 16.07 22.31
C ASP A 251 7.57 17.38 22.54
N GLU A 252 7.44 18.23 21.52
CA GLU A 252 6.64 19.46 21.59
C GLU A 252 5.14 19.16 21.82
N LEU A 253 4.57 18.19 21.10
CA LEU A 253 3.18 17.75 21.31
C LEU A 253 2.93 17.23 22.73
N LEU A 254 3.84 16.40 23.24
CA LEU A 254 3.76 15.86 24.58
C LEU A 254 3.85 16.96 25.66
N ILE A 255 4.71 17.96 25.46
CA ILE A 255 4.81 19.12 26.35
C ILE A 255 3.52 19.94 26.31
N PHE A 256 3.01 20.25 25.12
CA PHE A 256 1.75 20.99 24.93
C PHE A 256 0.58 20.29 25.65
N GLY A 257 0.39 18.99 25.40
CA GLY A 257 -0.70 18.24 26.00
C GLY A 257 -0.61 18.17 27.53
N SER A 258 0.60 18.30 28.11
CA SER A 258 0.82 18.18 29.55
C SER A 258 0.13 19.27 30.39
N GLU A 259 -0.25 20.39 29.77
CA GLU A 259 -1.04 21.48 30.39
C GLU A 259 -2.51 21.10 30.62
N SER A 260 -2.98 19.98 30.07
CA SER A 260 -4.38 19.54 30.18
C SER A 260 -4.74 18.92 31.54
N VAL A 261 -3.81 18.74 32.48
CA VAL A 261 -4.10 18.06 33.75
C VAL A 261 -5.17 18.81 34.56
N ARG A 262 -6.23 18.10 34.96
CA ARG A 262 -7.27 18.62 35.86
C ARG A 262 -7.09 18.14 37.29
N GLU A 263 -7.22 19.03 38.27
CA GLU A 263 -7.16 18.66 39.69
C GLU A 263 -8.38 17.86 40.16
N ASP A 264 -9.54 18.05 39.53
CA ASP A 264 -10.79 17.32 39.84
C ASP A 264 -10.89 15.96 39.11
N GLY A 265 -9.84 15.59 38.38
CA GLY A 265 -9.72 14.32 37.66
C GLY A 265 -9.93 14.46 36.14
N GLY A 266 -9.19 13.64 35.40
CA GLY A 266 -9.17 13.61 33.94
C GLY A 266 -8.26 14.67 33.32
N PHE A 267 -8.51 14.96 32.05
CA PHE A 267 -7.77 15.95 31.27
C PHE A 267 -8.73 16.95 30.61
N ALA A 268 -8.34 18.22 30.62
CA ALA A 268 -9.10 19.34 30.11
C ALA A 268 -8.98 19.44 28.59
N TRP A 269 -10.03 19.98 28.00
CA TRP A 269 -9.97 20.55 26.67
C TRP A 269 -8.96 21.70 26.65
N LEU A 270 -8.03 21.71 25.69
CA LEU A 270 -7.10 22.82 25.52
C LEU A 270 -7.64 23.82 24.49
N ASP A 271 -7.53 25.11 24.78
CA ASP A 271 -7.85 26.17 23.83
C ASP A 271 -6.77 26.34 22.75
N GLU A 272 -6.93 27.34 21.89
CA GLU A 272 -6.01 27.62 20.77
C GLU A 272 -4.57 27.90 21.25
N THR A 273 -4.41 28.42 22.46
CA THR A 273 -3.12 28.76 23.08
C THR A 273 -2.56 27.66 23.97
N GLY A 274 -3.24 26.50 24.05
CA GLY A 274 -2.86 25.41 24.95
C GLY A 274 -3.26 25.60 26.40
N ALA A 275 -4.10 26.59 26.72
CA ALA A 275 -4.60 26.76 28.07
C ALA A 275 -5.80 25.82 28.35
N PRO A 276 -5.90 25.22 29.54
CA PRO A 276 -7.00 24.32 29.85
C PRO A 276 -8.33 25.08 30.04
N ASP A 277 -9.35 24.74 29.24
CA ASP A 277 -10.73 25.20 29.38
C ASP A 277 -11.45 24.37 30.45
N LEU A 278 -11.31 24.81 31.71
CA LEU A 278 -11.96 24.17 32.86
C LEU A 278 -13.46 24.43 32.95
N SER A 279 -14.05 25.24 32.05
CA SER A 279 -15.51 25.43 32.01
C SER A 279 -16.22 24.22 31.39
N ARG A 280 -15.49 23.38 30.67
CA ARG A 280 -15.96 22.13 30.08
C ARG A 280 -15.84 20.97 31.07
N PRO A 281 -16.72 19.95 30.95
CA PRO A 281 -16.56 18.72 31.70
C PRO A 281 -15.27 17.99 31.27
N SER A 282 -14.78 17.12 32.13
CA SER A 282 -13.76 16.13 31.77
C SER A 282 -14.42 15.04 30.92
N GLU A 283 -14.09 15.03 29.63
CA GLU A 283 -14.55 14.02 28.69
C GLU A 283 -13.77 12.71 28.87
N LEU A 284 -14.48 11.57 28.82
CA LEU A 284 -13.87 10.25 28.95
C LEU A 284 -12.87 9.99 27.82
N TRP A 285 -13.26 10.25 26.58
CA TRP A 285 -12.44 9.97 25.40
C TRP A 285 -11.17 10.84 25.37
N ILE A 286 -11.23 12.13 25.73
CA ILE A 286 -10.04 12.99 25.89
C ILE A 286 -9.14 12.41 26.99
N THR A 287 -9.74 12.01 28.12
CA THR A 287 -8.97 11.46 29.23
C THR A 287 -8.19 10.22 28.82
N CYS A 288 -8.84 9.31 28.08
CA CYS A 288 -8.21 8.13 27.53
C CYS A 288 -7.11 8.45 26.52
N ARG A 289 -7.37 9.33 25.54
CA ARG A 289 -6.41 9.75 24.51
C ARG A 289 -5.15 10.37 25.09
N MET A 290 -5.30 11.23 26.09
CA MET A 290 -4.19 11.82 26.83
C MET A 290 -3.43 10.78 27.64
N THR A 291 -4.14 9.89 28.36
CA THR A 291 -3.51 8.79 29.12
C THR A 291 -2.67 7.88 28.21
N HIS A 292 -3.19 7.55 27.02
CA HIS A 292 -2.46 6.80 26.00
C HIS A 292 -1.19 7.54 25.58
N SER A 293 -1.33 8.81 25.17
CA SER A 293 -0.21 9.63 24.68
C SER A 293 0.90 9.78 25.74
N PHE A 294 0.55 9.99 27.00
CA PHE A 294 1.53 10.09 28.09
C PHE A 294 2.14 8.74 28.47
N ALA A 295 1.43 7.63 28.30
CA ALA A 295 2.03 6.30 28.41
C ALA A 295 3.08 6.06 27.31
N LEU A 296 2.84 6.53 26.09
CA LEU A 296 3.85 6.52 25.01
C LEU A 296 5.05 7.43 25.36
N GLY A 297 4.81 8.65 25.85
CA GLY A 297 5.87 9.54 26.33
C GLY A 297 6.75 8.90 27.42
N HIS A 298 6.14 8.15 28.34
CA HIS A 298 6.89 7.38 29.33
C HIS A 298 7.74 6.26 28.71
N LEU A 299 7.18 5.51 27.75
CA LEU A 299 7.87 4.43 27.04
C LEU A 299 9.04 4.95 26.19
N LEU A 300 8.95 6.18 25.68
CA LEU A 300 10.04 6.90 24.99
C LEU A 300 11.15 7.37 25.95
N GLY A 301 11.02 7.11 27.26
CA GLY A 301 12.00 7.51 28.26
C GLY A 301 11.97 9.01 28.59
N ARG A 302 10.89 9.72 28.26
CA ARG A 302 10.76 11.14 28.59
C ARG A 302 10.44 11.32 30.08
N PRO A 303 11.23 12.12 30.84
CA PRO A 303 10.99 12.35 32.26
C PRO A 303 9.60 12.91 32.54
N ASP A 304 9.09 12.67 33.74
CA ASP A 304 7.79 13.12 34.24
C ASP A 304 6.54 12.57 33.55
N PHE A 305 6.60 12.08 32.31
CA PHE A 305 5.41 11.61 31.59
C PHE A 305 4.67 10.44 32.25
N GLY A 306 5.38 9.61 33.02
CA GLY A 306 4.76 8.55 33.82
C GLY A 306 3.75 9.08 34.85
N ARG A 307 3.93 10.31 35.37
CA ARG A 307 3.00 10.90 36.36
C ARG A 307 1.66 11.29 35.72
N PHE A 308 1.68 11.70 34.45
CA PHE A 308 0.46 12.04 33.71
C PHE A 308 -0.30 10.77 33.35
N ALA A 309 0.39 9.72 32.91
CA ALA A 309 -0.23 8.40 32.72
C ALA A 309 -0.88 7.90 34.03
N ASP A 310 -0.19 8.03 35.17
CA ASP A 310 -0.74 7.65 36.47
C ASP A 310 -1.97 8.48 36.87
N HIS A 311 -1.97 9.79 36.60
CA HIS A 311 -3.12 10.67 36.78
C HIS A 311 -4.33 10.22 35.95
N GLY A 312 -4.09 9.88 34.69
CA GLY A 312 -5.10 9.34 33.79
C GLY A 312 -5.72 8.03 34.30
N ILE A 313 -4.88 7.08 34.69
CA ILE A 313 -5.32 5.80 35.28
C ILE A 313 -6.14 6.04 36.56
N ALA A 314 -5.68 6.93 37.44
CA ALA A 314 -6.39 7.27 38.67
C ALA A 314 -7.76 7.90 38.39
N SER A 315 -7.86 8.73 37.35
CA SER A 315 -9.10 9.38 36.92
C SER A 315 -10.09 8.38 36.33
N LEU A 316 -9.61 7.49 35.46
CA LEU A 316 -10.40 6.41 34.86
C LEU A 316 -10.87 5.40 35.92
N ARG A 317 -10.12 5.17 36.99
CA ARG A 317 -10.54 4.29 38.11
C ARG A 317 -11.29 5.02 39.22
N GLY A 318 -11.47 6.33 39.07
CA GLY A 318 -12.01 7.22 40.09
C GLY A 318 -13.22 7.94 39.55
N VAL A 319 -13.08 9.24 39.33
CA VAL A 319 -14.22 10.13 39.03
C VAL A 319 -15.01 9.74 37.77
N LEU A 320 -14.36 9.13 36.77
CA LEU A 320 -15.02 8.70 35.53
C LEU A 320 -15.66 7.31 35.63
N HIS A 321 -15.31 6.52 36.64
CA HIS A 321 -15.83 5.16 36.81
C HIS A 321 -17.21 5.17 37.48
N ASP A 322 -18.11 4.31 37.02
CA ASP A 322 -19.41 4.10 37.65
C ASP A 322 -19.39 2.85 38.54
N ASP A 323 -19.08 3.04 39.82
CA ASP A 323 -19.03 1.94 40.81
C ASP A 323 -20.39 1.24 41.02
N GLU A 324 -21.50 1.86 40.58
CA GLU A 324 -22.85 1.32 40.76
C GLU A 324 -23.25 0.34 39.65
N HIS A 325 -23.00 0.71 38.39
CA HIS A 325 -23.41 -0.07 37.22
C HIS A 325 -22.24 -0.67 36.41
N GLY A 326 -21.01 -0.33 36.77
CA GLY A 326 -19.81 -0.65 36.01
C GLY A 326 -19.62 0.27 34.80
N GLY A 327 -18.46 0.14 34.16
CA GLY A 327 -18.07 0.97 33.02
C GLY A 327 -17.83 2.42 33.41
N TRP A 328 -17.79 3.30 32.42
CA TRP A 328 -17.40 4.70 32.59
C TRP A 328 -18.50 5.65 32.14
N PHE A 329 -18.63 6.78 32.83
CA PHE A 329 -19.46 7.90 32.38
C PHE A 329 -18.84 8.57 31.16
N ALA A 330 -19.65 9.06 30.23
CA ALA A 330 -19.15 9.77 29.05
C ALA A 330 -18.43 11.08 29.44
N SER A 331 -18.94 11.81 30.43
CA SER A 331 -18.26 13.00 30.95
C SER A 331 -18.61 13.33 32.40
N VAL A 332 -17.69 14.01 33.10
CA VAL A 332 -17.85 14.39 34.51
C VAL A 332 -17.41 15.84 34.77
N ALA A 333 -18.09 16.51 35.70
CA ALA A 333 -17.69 17.82 36.19
C ALA A 333 -17.92 17.89 37.71
N ASP A 334 -16.98 18.50 38.43
CA ASP A 334 -17.04 18.63 39.90
C ASP A 334 -17.28 17.28 40.62
N GLY A 335 -16.68 16.20 40.08
CA GLY A 335 -16.80 14.84 40.60
C GLY A 335 -18.20 14.22 40.44
N ARG A 336 -19.03 14.74 39.53
CA ARG A 336 -20.36 14.20 39.21
C ARG A 336 -20.51 13.93 37.71
N PRO A 337 -21.28 12.90 37.32
CA PRO A 337 -21.63 12.67 35.93
C PRO A 337 -22.39 13.87 35.34
N VAL A 338 -21.97 14.33 34.18
CA VAL A 338 -22.69 15.31 33.35
C VAL A 338 -23.42 14.59 32.23
N ASP A 339 -22.73 13.68 31.57
CA ASP A 339 -23.31 12.68 30.66
C ASP A 339 -22.98 11.29 31.21
N ASP A 340 -24.02 10.57 31.63
CA ASP A 340 -23.92 9.25 32.24
C ASP A 340 -24.19 8.09 31.26
N SER A 341 -24.33 8.40 29.97
CA SER A 341 -24.44 7.38 28.92
C SER A 341 -23.18 6.52 28.84
N LYS A 342 -23.35 5.27 28.38
CA LYS A 342 -22.28 4.28 28.23
C LYS A 342 -22.01 4.08 26.74
N GLN A 343 -20.98 4.74 26.24
CA GLN A 343 -20.66 4.79 24.80
C GLN A 343 -19.55 3.80 24.45
N ALA A 344 -19.77 2.89 23.50
CA ALA A 344 -18.78 1.91 23.05
C ALA A 344 -17.51 2.60 22.55
N TYR A 345 -17.65 3.71 21.81
CA TYR A 345 -16.55 4.53 21.34
C TYR A 345 -15.60 4.92 22.48
N ALA A 346 -16.14 5.53 23.54
CA ALA A 346 -15.32 5.98 24.66
C ALA A 346 -14.77 4.79 25.49
N HIS A 347 -15.52 3.69 25.60
CA HIS A 347 -15.05 2.48 26.30
C HIS A 347 -13.91 1.76 25.53
N ALA A 348 -13.91 1.77 24.21
CA ALA A 348 -12.79 1.31 23.41
C ALA A 348 -11.52 2.12 23.71
N PHE A 349 -11.64 3.44 23.86
CA PHE A 349 -10.53 4.28 24.29
C PHE A 349 -10.05 3.98 25.72
N VAL A 350 -10.92 3.53 26.64
CA VAL A 350 -10.48 3.04 27.96
C VAL A 350 -9.57 1.81 27.81
N VAL A 351 -9.94 0.85 26.94
CA VAL A 351 -9.11 -0.33 26.64
C VAL A 351 -7.77 0.09 26.02
N LEU A 352 -7.76 1.04 25.09
CA LEU A 352 -6.52 1.54 24.47
C LEU A 352 -5.59 2.20 25.50
N ALA A 353 -6.13 3.13 26.29
CA ALA A 353 -5.39 3.82 27.35
C ALA A 353 -4.81 2.82 28.37
N ALA A 354 -5.63 1.87 28.82
CA ALA A 354 -5.22 0.87 29.79
C ALA A 354 -4.20 -0.12 29.22
N SER A 355 -4.28 -0.43 27.93
CA SER A 355 -3.32 -1.27 27.22
C SER A 355 -1.95 -0.58 27.13
N SER A 356 -1.92 0.69 26.73
CA SER A 356 -0.67 1.46 26.67
C SER A 356 -0.06 1.70 28.05
N ALA A 357 -0.87 2.01 29.05
CA ALA A 357 -0.44 2.11 30.44
C ALA A 357 0.09 0.77 31.01
N THR A 358 -0.48 -0.36 30.58
CA THR A 358 -0.02 -1.70 30.97
C THR A 358 1.32 -2.02 30.32
N ALA A 359 1.51 -1.70 29.03
CA ALA A 359 2.80 -1.81 28.35
C ALA A 359 3.88 -0.95 29.04
N ALA A 360 3.50 0.26 29.47
CA ALA A 360 4.32 1.18 30.24
C ALA A 360 4.59 0.75 31.70
N GLY A 361 4.03 -0.36 32.16
CA GLY A 361 4.23 -0.87 33.53
C GLY A 361 3.68 0.05 34.62
N ARG A 362 2.67 0.88 34.32
CA ARG A 362 2.14 1.88 35.25
C ARG A 362 1.27 1.25 36.35
N PRO A 363 1.34 1.76 37.60
CA PRO A 363 0.54 1.24 38.70
C PRO A 363 -0.96 1.24 38.41
N GLY A 364 -1.61 0.10 38.63
CA GLY A 364 -3.05 -0.02 38.48
C GLY A 364 -3.56 -0.16 37.04
N ALA A 365 -2.69 -0.04 36.02
CA ALA A 365 -3.07 -0.14 34.61
C ALA A 365 -3.65 -1.51 34.24
N LYS A 366 -3.04 -2.61 34.70
CA LYS A 366 -3.52 -3.96 34.40
C LYS A 366 -4.94 -4.19 34.94
N GLN A 367 -5.24 -3.70 36.15
CA GLN A 367 -6.55 -3.83 36.76
C GLN A 367 -7.61 -3.07 35.95
N LEU A 368 -7.28 -1.86 35.51
CA LEU A 368 -8.12 -1.08 34.61
C LEU A 368 -8.35 -1.80 33.27
N LEU A 369 -7.30 -2.40 32.69
CA LEU A 369 -7.40 -3.12 31.42
C LEU A 369 -8.30 -4.36 31.53
N ASP A 370 -8.11 -5.16 32.58
CA ASP A 370 -8.92 -6.35 32.82
C ASP A 370 -10.41 -6.02 32.92
N GLU A 371 -10.75 -4.92 33.62
CA GLU A 371 -12.12 -4.43 33.76
C GLU A 371 -12.67 -3.84 32.45
N ALA A 372 -11.89 -3.02 31.76
CA ALA A 372 -12.30 -2.41 30.49
C ALA A 372 -12.58 -3.45 29.41
N LEU A 373 -11.74 -4.48 29.30
CA LEU A 373 -11.96 -5.60 28.39
C LEU A 373 -13.21 -6.38 28.78
N ALA A 374 -13.46 -6.62 30.07
CA ALA A 374 -14.67 -7.30 30.52
C ALA A 374 -15.93 -6.50 30.17
N VAL A 375 -15.95 -5.18 30.40
CA VAL A 375 -17.08 -4.32 30.03
C VAL A 375 -17.30 -4.30 28.52
N LEU A 376 -16.23 -4.14 27.73
CA LEU A 376 -16.31 -4.12 26.26
C LEU A 376 -16.87 -5.45 25.71
N ASP A 377 -16.36 -6.58 26.22
CA ASP A 377 -16.75 -7.94 25.83
C ASP A 377 -18.19 -8.27 26.24
N GLU A 378 -18.55 -7.99 27.49
CA GLU A 378 -19.85 -8.42 28.05
C GLU A 378 -21.02 -7.49 27.71
N LYS A 379 -20.75 -6.19 27.46
CA LYS A 379 -21.80 -5.18 27.26
C LYS A 379 -21.94 -4.72 25.83
N PHE A 380 -20.83 -4.50 25.14
CA PHE A 380 -20.82 -3.84 23.84
C PHE A 380 -20.68 -4.81 22.67
N PHE A 381 -19.95 -5.92 22.83
CA PHE A 381 -19.79 -6.88 21.74
C PHE A 381 -21.06 -7.74 21.55
N ASP A 382 -21.69 -7.65 20.38
CA ASP A 382 -22.79 -8.49 19.98
C ASP A 382 -22.26 -9.75 19.27
N GLU A 383 -22.31 -10.89 19.96
CA GLU A 383 -21.85 -12.18 19.43
C GLU A 383 -22.68 -12.68 18.22
N THR A 384 -23.88 -12.18 17.99
CA THR A 384 -24.67 -12.55 16.81
C THR A 384 -24.26 -11.72 15.60
N ALA A 385 -24.12 -10.40 15.80
CA ALA A 385 -23.72 -9.49 14.74
C ALA A 385 -22.21 -9.50 14.45
N GLN A 386 -21.42 -10.01 15.41
CA GLN A 386 -19.96 -10.00 15.44
C GLN A 386 -19.37 -8.59 15.32
N MET A 387 -20.02 -7.63 15.99
CA MET A 387 -19.71 -6.19 15.97
C MET A 387 -19.99 -5.59 17.34
N SER A 388 -19.37 -4.45 17.66
CA SER A 388 -19.75 -3.63 18.81
C SER A 388 -21.06 -2.87 18.52
N VAL A 389 -22.00 -2.91 19.47
CA VAL A 389 -23.12 -1.98 19.51
C VAL A 389 -22.64 -0.58 19.96
N ASP A 390 -23.52 0.42 19.93
CA ASP A 390 -23.09 1.83 20.06
C ASP A 390 -23.20 2.38 21.48
N THR A 391 -24.39 2.84 21.90
CA THR A 391 -24.56 3.58 23.16
C THR A 391 -25.69 3.01 24.01
N TYR A 392 -25.42 2.76 25.29
CA TYR A 392 -26.44 2.43 26.29
C TYR A 392 -26.76 3.61 27.19
N ASP A 393 -27.91 3.55 27.84
CA ASP A 393 -28.17 4.30 29.07
C ASP A 393 -27.19 3.90 30.19
N ARG A 394 -27.15 4.68 31.27
CA ARG A 394 -26.26 4.44 32.42
C ARG A 394 -26.31 3.01 32.95
N THR A 395 -27.49 2.37 32.93
CA THR A 395 -27.71 1.07 33.57
C THR A 395 -27.41 -0.13 32.66
N PHE A 396 -26.99 0.08 31.40
CA PHE A 396 -26.86 -0.95 30.38
C PHE A 396 -28.17 -1.72 30.10
N SER A 397 -29.32 -1.06 30.22
CA SER A 397 -30.64 -1.68 30.03
C SER A 397 -31.35 -1.25 28.75
N GLU A 398 -31.10 -0.02 28.29
CA GLU A 398 -31.65 0.56 27.07
C GLU A 398 -30.50 0.85 26.10
N LEU A 399 -30.49 0.12 24.99
CA LEU A 399 -29.54 0.30 23.90
C LEU A 399 -30.13 1.26 22.86
N GLU A 400 -29.34 2.23 22.42
CA GLU A 400 -29.71 3.11 21.31
C GLU A 400 -30.04 2.29 20.05
N GLU A 401 -31.10 2.69 19.34
CA GLU A 401 -31.50 2.09 18.06
C GLU A 401 -30.62 2.60 16.89
N TYR A 402 -29.31 2.57 17.09
CA TYR A 402 -28.28 3.00 16.14
C TYR A 402 -27.03 2.12 16.24
N ARG A 403 -26.36 1.87 15.12
CA ARG A 403 -25.07 1.18 15.06
C ARG A 403 -24.08 2.01 14.25
N GLY A 404 -22.89 2.25 14.81
CA GLY A 404 -21.84 3.07 14.20
C GLY A 404 -20.56 2.30 13.91
N ILE A 405 -19.97 2.55 12.74
CA ILE A 405 -18.66 1.99 12.38
C ILE A 405 -17.52 2.70 13.13
N ASN A 406 -17.65 4.00 13.40
CA ASN A 406 -16.69 4.74 14.20
C ASN A 406 -16.33 4.06 15.55
N ALA A 407 -17.33 3.65 16.34
CA ALA A 407 -17.09 2.91 17.59
C ALA A 407 -16.41 1.54 17.37
N ASN A 408 -16.72 0.88 16.25
CA ASN A 408 -16.11 -0.40 15.87
C ASN A 408 -14.65 -0.24 15.42
N MET A 409 -14.32 0.85 14.72
CA MET A 409 -12.95 1.18 14.30
C MET A 409 -12.03 1.31 15.51
N HIS A 410 -12.41 2.11 16.50
CA HIS A 410 -11.61 2.24 17.72
C HIS A 410 -11.69 1.00 18.62
N THR A 411 -12.76 0.20 18.52
CA THR A 411 -12.77 -1.15 19.11
C THR A 411 -11.64 -1.99 18.51
N VAL A 412 -11.50 -2.05 17.18
CA VAL A 412 -10.40 -2.77 16.51
C VAL A 412 -9.04 -2.26 16.96
N GLU A 413 -8.83 -0.95 16.95
CA GLU A 413 -7.59 -0.32 17.42
C GLU A 413 -7.23 -0.75 18.86
N SER A 414 -8.19 -0.63 19.77
CA SER A 414 -7.98 -0.98 21.18
C SER A 414 -7.73 -2.47 21.39
N LEU A 415 -8.38 -3.35 20.62
CA LEU A 415 -8.24 -4.80 20.73
C LEU A 415 -6.92 -5.30 20.14
N LEU A 416 -6.38 -4.66 19.10
CA LEU A 416 -5.02 -4.93 18.62
C LEU A 416 -3.99 -4.59 19.71
N ALA A 417 -4.11 -3.42 20.33
CA ALA A 417 -3.25 -3.04 21.46
C ALA A 417 -3.40 -4.02 22.64
N ALA A 418 -4.62 -4.42 22.97
CA ALA A 418 -4.90 -5.37 24.04
C ALA A 418 -4.31 -6.77 23.76
N ALA A 419 -4.36 -7.24 22.51
CA ALA A 419 -3.80 -8.53 22.11
C ALA A 419 -2.28 -8.59 22.36
N ASP A 420 -1.55 -7.51 22.09
CA ASP A 420 -0.10 -7.45 22.22
C ASP A 420 0.39 -7.31 23.67
N VAL A 421 -0.42 -6.74 24.55
CA VAL A 421 -0.05 -6.56 25.97
C VAL A 421 -0.55 -7.69 26.86
N THR A 422 -1.66 -8.34 26.52
CA THR A 422 -2.19 -9.50 27.25
C THR A 422 -1.64 -10.82 26.71
N GLY A 423 -1.26 -10.86 25.42
CA GLY A 423 -0.90 -12.08 24.70
C GLY A 423 -2.11 -12.95 24.31
N GLU A 424 -3.33 -12.54 24.66
CA GLU A 424 -4.54 -13.32 24.42
C GLU A 424 -4.96 -13.23 22.96
N ARG A 425 -5.07 -14.39 22.30
CA ARG A 425 -5.42 -14.48 20.87
C ARG A 425 -6.83 -13.95 20.56
N ARG A 426 -7.78 -14.14 21.47
CA ARG A 426 -9.19 -13.77 21.26
C ARG A 426 -9.39 -12.29 20.89
N TRP A 427 -8.54 -11.40 21.39
CA TRP A 427 -8.64 -9.97 21.09
C TRP A 427 -8.25 -9.67 19.64
N LEU A 428 -7.19 -10.32 19.14
CA LEU A 428 -6.84 -10.24 17.72
C LEU A 428 -7.93 -10.86 16.84
N ASP A 429 -8.46 -12.03 17.20
CA ASP A 429 -9.52 -12.67 16.43
C ASP A 429 -10.76 -11.77 16.33
N ARG A 430 -11.15 -11.13 17.44
CA ARG A 430 -12.29 -10.23 17.47
C ARG A 430 -12.04 -8.95 16.65
N ALA A 431 -10.84 -8.37 16.73
CA ALA A 431 -10.45 -7.24 15.90
C ALA A 431 -10.54 -7.58 14.40
N VAL A 432 -10.03 -8.76 14.02
CA VAL A 432 -10.11 -9.27 12.63
C VAL A 432 -11.55 -9.52 12.19
N THR A 433 -12.40 -10.05 13.07
CA THR A 433 -13.82 -10.26 12.74
C THR A 433 -14.54 -8.94 12.48
N ILE A 434 -14.37 -7.94 13.35
CA ILE A 434 -14.96 -6.61 13.16
C ILE A 434 -14.44 -5.98 11.86
N ALA A 435 -13.14 -6.06 11.59
CA ALA A 435 -12.55 -5.55 10.35
C ALA A 435 -13.10 -6.28 9.10
N THR A 436 -13.35 -7.58 9.18
CA THR A 436 -13.96 -8.36 8.10
C THR A 436 -15.36 -7.84 7.78
N ARG A 437 -16.21 -7.65 8.81
CA ARG A 437 -17.57 -7.11 8.67
C ARG A 437 -17.56 -5.68 8.12
N ALA A 438 -16.78 -4.79 8.72
CA ALA A 438 -16.72 -3.39 8.33
C ALA A 438 -16.18 -3.23 6.90
N ILE A 439 -15.09 -3.91 6.56
CA ILE A 439 -14.33 -3.62 5.34
C ILE A 439 -14.60 -4.64 4.23
N ASP A 440 -14.42 -5.93 4.50
CA ASP A 440 -14.57 -6.96 3.47
C ASP A 440 -16.04 -7.18 3.07
N GLU A 441 -16.98 -6.86 3.96
CA GLU A 441 -18.42 -6.92 3.67
C GLU A 441 -18.99 -5.53 3.35
N PHE A 442 -19.03 -4.59 4.30
CA PHE A 442 -19.77 -3.33 4.11
C PHE A 442 -19.08 -2.35 3.15
N ALA A 443 -17.80 -2.04 3.35
CA ALA A 443 -17.08 -1.15 2.44
C ALA A 443 -17.03 -1.75 1.04
N ARG A 444 -16.64 -3.03 0.91
CA ARG A 444 -16.59 -3.73 -0.38
C ARG A 444 -17.93 -3.71 -1.12
N ALA A 445 -19.05 -3.93 -0.42
CA ALA A 445 -20.39 -3.88 -1.01
C ALA A 445 -20.81 -2.49 -1.49
N ASN A 446 -20.14 -1.43 -1.02
CA ASN A 446 -20.42 -0.04 -1.37
C ASN A 446 -19.23 0.62 -2.11
N ASP A 447 -18.57 -0.13 -3.00
CA ASP A 447 -17.45 0.34 -3.82
C ASP A 447 -16.31 0.97 -2.97
N TRP A 448 -16.05 0.40 -1.80
CA TRP A 448 -15.07 0.88 -0.81
C TRP A 448 -15.39 2.25 -0.19
N ALA A 449 -16.56 2.85 -0.47
CA ALA A 449 -17.06 3.97 0.31
C ALA A 449 -17.78 3.43 1.55
N LEU A 450 -17.04 3.23 2.65
CA LEU A 450 -17.57 2.66 3.89
C LEU A 450 -18.78 3.47 4.40
N PRO A 451 -19.98 2.86 4.52
CA PRO A 451 -21.09 3.45 5.24
C PRO A 451 -20.76 3.52 6.73
N GLU A 452 -21.06 4.63 7.39
CA GLU A 452 -20.77 4.82 8.84
C GLU A 452 -21.95 4.46 9.74
N HIS A 453 -23.17 4.56 9.21
CA HIS A 453 -24.41 4.58 9.97
C HIS A 453 -25.30 3.41 9.60
N PHE A 454 -25.80 2.71 10.61
CA PHE A 454 -26.61 1.51 10.43
C PHE A 454 -27.78 1.48 11.42
N ASP A 455 -28.84 0.79 11.02
CA ASP A 455 -29.93 0.43 11.93
C ASP A 455 -29.56 -0.77 12.82
N THR A 456 -30.50 -1.21 13.65
CA THR A 456 -30.29 -2.33 14.59
C THR A 456 -30.05 -3.68 13.90
N ASP A 457 -30.41 -3.81 12.62
CA ASP A 457 -30.23 -5.02 11.83
C ASP A 457 -28.94 -4.97 10.98
N TRP A 458 -28.10 -3.94 11.17
CA TRP A 458 -26.92 -3.68 10.36
C TRP A 458 -27.23 -3.42 8.87
N SER A 459 -28.38 -2.80 8.59
CA SER A 459 -28.65 -2.24 7.26
C SER A 459 -28.10 -0.81 7.17
N PRO A 460 -27.35 -0.45 6.09
CA PRO A 460 -26.80 0.89 5.93
C PRO A 460 -27.88 1.97 5.86
N LEU A 461 -27.67 3.06 6.62
CA LEU A 461 -28.50 4.26 6.64
C LEU A 461 -27.79 5.40 5.88
N LEU A 462 -27.78 5.31 4.55
CA LEU A 462 -27.00 6.22 3.68
C LEU A 462 -27.43 7.70 3.74
N ASP A 463 -28.66 7.99 4.18
CA ASP A 463 -29.19 9.36 4.33
C ASP A 463 -29.13 9.87 5.79
N TYR A 464 -28.47 9.14 6.70
CA TYR A 464 -28.37 9.55 8.11
C TYR A 464 -27.66 10.90 8.25
N ASN A 465 -28.25 11.82 9.05
CA ASN A 465 -27.77 13.19 9.26
C ASN A 465 -27.57 14.05 8.00
N LYS A 466 -28.25 13.74 6.89
CA LYS A 466 -28.19 14.57 5.66
C LYS A 466 -28.57 16.04 5.88
N ASP A 467 -29.42 16.32 6.85
CA ASP A 467 -29.83 17.66 7.27
C ASP A 467 -28.84 18.33 8.26
N GLN A 468 -27.90 17.57 8.81
CA GLN A 468 -26.83 18.01 9.72
C GLN A 468 -25.47 17.40 9.31
N PRO A 469 -24.96 17.72 8.11
CA PRO A 469 -23.86 16.99 7.51
C PRO A 469 -22.53 17.11 8.26
N ALA A 470 -22.31 18.20 9.01
CA ALA A 470 -21.11 18.45 9.80
C ALA A 470 -21.22 17.99 11.28
N HIS A 471 -22.08 17.02 11.58
CA HIS A 471 -22.20 16.50 12.95
C HIS A 471 -20.84 15.94 13.45
N PRO A 472 -20.27 16.39 14.58
CA PRO A 472 -18.87 16.13 14.95
C PRO A 472 -18.45 14.65 15.05
N PHE A 473 -19.40 13.76 15.37
CA PHE A 473 -19.15 12.32 15.55
C PHE A 473 -19.92 11.40 14.60
N ARG A 474 -20.90 11.94 13.87
CA ARG A 474 -21.84 11.17 13.03
C ARG A 474 -22.22 11.98 11.77
N PRO A 475 -21.23 12.47 10.99
CA PRO A 475 -21.48 13.36 9.86
C PRO A 475 -22.17 12.62 8.70
N TYR A 476 -22.87 13.35 7.83
CA TYR A 476 -23.45 12.72 6.62
C TYR A 476 -22.37 12.33 5.61
N GLY A 477 -22.66 11.26 4.88
CA GLY A 477 -21.85 10.77 3.77
C GLY A 477 -20.73 9.86 4.26
N ALA A 478 -19.67 9.79 3.47
CA ALA A 478 -18.51 9.00 3.80
C ALA A 478 -17.37 9.87 4.33
N THR A 479 -16.80 9.45 5.45
CA THR A 479 -15.70 10.17 6.13
C THR A 479 -14.37 9.66 5.61
N ILE A 480 -13.66 10.48 4.82
CA ILE A 480 -12.44 10.03 4.13
C ILE A 480 -11.35 9.62 5.14
N GLY A 481 -11.21 10.33 6.25
CA GLY A 481 -10.24 9.97 7.28
C GLY A 481 -10.45 8.57 7.86
N HIS A 482 -11.69 8.09 7.96
CA HIS A 482 -11.95 6.73 8.44
C HIS A 482 -11.52 5.68 7.40
N TRP A 483 -11.64 5.95 6.09
CA TRP A 483 -11.11 5.04 5.07
C TRP A 483 -9.60 4.86 5.23
N ILE A 484 -8.90 5.96 5.48
CA ILE A 484 -7.46 6.00 5.73
C ILE A 484 -7.11 5.22 7.00
N GLU A 485 -7.79 5.50 8.12
CA GLU A 485 -7.54 4.85 9.39
C GLU A 485 -7.82 3.34 9.32
N TRP A 486 -8.94 2.93 8.72
CA TRP A 486 -9.25 1.52 8.49
C TRP A 486 -8.20 0.82 7.65
N SER A 487 -7.65 1.45 6.62
CA SER A 487 -6.59 0.85 5.82
C SER A 487 -5.36 0.50 6.67
N ARG A 488 -4.98 1.40 7.59
CA ARG A 488 -3.89 1.18 8.55
C ARG A 488 -4.22 0.05 9.52
N LEU A 489 -5.39 0.09 10.15
CA LEU A 489 -5.81 -0.91 11.14
C LEU A 489 -5.93 -2.32 10.53
N VAL A 490 -6.43 -2.43 9.30
CA VAL A 490 -6.50 -3.70 8.54
C VAL A 490 -5.09 -4.24 8.28
N LEU A 491 -4.13 -3.39 7.90
CA LEU A 491 -2.75 -3.82 7.71
C LEU A 491 -2.03 -4.18 9.01
N GLN A 492 -2.33 -3.51 10.12
CA GLN A 492 -1.83 -3.87 11.45
C GLN A 492 -2.37 -5.23 11.89
N ALA A 493 -3.69 -5.48 11.73
CA ALA A 493 -4.29 -6.79 11.98
C ALA A 493 -3.69 -7.89 11.09
N ARG A 494 -3.49 -7.60 9.80
CA ARG A 494 -2.82 -8.49 8.84
C ARG A 494 -1.41 -8.85 9.28
N ALA A 495 -0.61 -7.85 9.68
CA ALA A 495 0.75 -8.07 10.15
C ALA A 495 0.78 -8.91 11.42
N ALA A 496 -0.13 -8.65 12.37
CA ALA A 496 -0.27 -9.44 13.60
C ALA A 496 -0.62 -10.92 13.31
N LEU A 497 -1.51 -11.18 12.34
CA LEU A 497 -1.81 -12.54 11.88
C LEU A 497 -0.58 -13.22 11.26
N ILE A 498 0.14 -12.55 10.37
CA ILE A 498 1.36 -13.10 9.74
C ILE A 498 2.43 -13.41 10.80
N ALA A 499 2.64 -12.51 11.76
CA ALA A 499 3.62 -12.70 12.81
C ALA A 499 3.29 -13.91 13.70
N ARG A 500 2.00 -14.21 13.92
CA ARG A 500 1.54 -15.30 14.79
C ARG A 500 1.35 -16.63 14.05
N ASP A 501 0.79 -16.59 12.85
CA ASP A 501 0.29 -17.76 12.11
C ASP A 501 1.07 -18.04 10.81
N GLY A 502 1.90 -17.09 10.36
CA GLY A 502 2.67 -17.18 9.11
C GLY A 502 1.89 -16.80 7.86
N GLU A 503 0.59 -16.51 7.96
CA GLU A 503 -0.28 -16.11 6.86
C GLU A 503 -1.40 -15.18 7.34
N ALA A 504 -2.02 -14.47 6.39
CA ALA A 504 -3.21 -13.66 6.60
C ALA A 504 -4.06 -13.64 5.32
N PRO A 505 -5.38 -13.41 5.41
CA PRO A 505 -6.25 -13.33 4.23
C PRO A 505 -5.80 -12.26 3.21
N GLU A 506 -5.86 -12.59 1.92
CA GLU A 506 -5.45 -11.68 0.84
C GLU A 506 -6.30 -10.41 0.78
N TRP A 507 -7.59 -10.50 1.13
CA TRP A 507 -8.53 -9.37 1.11
C TRP A 507 -8.03 -8.18 1.94
N MET A 508 -7.27 -8.42 3.00
CA MET A 508 -6.78 -7.35 3.88
C MET A 508 -5.85 -6.38 3.15
N LEU A 509 -4.97 -6.89 2.28
CA LEU A 509 -4.08 -6.06 1.48
C LEU A 509 -4.84 -5.38 0.33
N GLU A 510 -5.73 -6.12 -0.33
CA GLU A 510 -6.58 -5.60 -1.39
C GLU A 510 -7.43 -4.41 -0.89
N ALA A 511 -8.13 -4.60 0.23
CA ALA A 511 -9.02 -3.60 0.80
C ALA A 511 -8.26 -2.37 1.29
N ALA A 512 -7.14 -2.55 2.00
CA ALA A 512 -6.31 -1.43 2.44
C ALA A 512 -5.79 -0.61 1.24
N THR A 513 -5.38 -1.29 0.16
CA THR A 513 -4.95 -0.62 -1.07
C THR A 513 -6.11 0.16 -1.70
N ALA A 514 -7.29 -0.43 -1.84
CA ALA A 514 -8.46 0.24 -2.42
C ALA A 514 -8.90 1.47 -1.61
N LEU A 515 -8.95 1.37 -0.28
CA LEU A 515 -9.28 2.49 0.60
C LEU A 515 -8.24 3.62 0.49
N MET A 516 -6.94 3.27 0.45
CA MET A 516 -5.86 4.26 0.33
C MET A 516 -5.80 4.94 -1.03
N GLU A 517 -6.01 4.20 -2.13
CA GLU A 517 -6.08 4.78 -3.46
C GLU A 517 -7.27 5.74 -3.59
N LYS A 518 -8.45 5.33 -3.08
CA LYS A 518 -9.65 6.17 -3.06
C LYS A 518 -9.44 7.44 -2.23
N SER A 519 -8.84 7.30 -1.05
CA SER A 519 -8.51 8.43 -0.18
C SER A 519 -7.47 9.37 -0.82
N ALA A 520 -6.43 8.82 -1.45
CA ALA A 520 -5.41 9.61 -2.14
C ALA A 520 -6.00 10.38 -3.34
N ALA A 521 -6.98 9.80 -4.04
CA ALA A 521 -7.70 10.48 -5.12
C ALA A 521 -8.59 11.65 -4.63
N ALA A 522 -9.03 11.60 -3.37
CA ALA A 522 -9.83 12.67 -2.75
C ALA A 522 -9.00 13.84 -2.22
N PHE A 523 -7.66 13.72 -2.16
CA PHE A 523 -6.79 14.82 -1.76
C PHE A 523 -6.88 15.96 -2.79
N GLY A 524 -7.38 17.11 -2.35
CA GLY A 524 -7.62 18.28 -3.20
C GLY A 524 -8.85 18.19 -4.11
N ALA A 525 -9.85 17.39 -3.74
CA ALA A 525 -11.06 17.16 -4.55
C ALA A 525 -11.87 18.44 -4.85
N ASP A 526 -11.79 19.46 -4.00
CA ASP A 526 -12.48 20.75 -4.18
C ASP A 526 -11.57 21.86 -4.77
N GLY A 527 -10.32 21.52 -5.10
CA GLY A 527 -9.35 22.44 -5.71
C GLY A 527 -8.34 23.07 -4.75
N ALA A 528 -8.49 22.90 -3.43
CA ALA A 528 -7.51 23.33 -2.43
C ALA A 528 -6.83 22.11 -1.78
N PRO A 529 -5.53 22.16 -1.42
CA PRO A 529 -4.84 21.01 -0.83
C PRO A 529 -5.51 20.55 0.48
N GLY A 530 -5.30 19.28 0.84
CA GLY A 530 -5.94 18.64 1.99
C GLY A 530 -7.13 17.76 1.62
N TRP A 531 -7.72 17.12 2.62
CA TRP A 531 -8.96 16.35 2.47
C TRP A 531 -10.12 17.14 3.06
N VAL A 532 -11.21 17.19 2.29
CA VAL A 532 -12.52 17.56 2.82
C VAL A 532 -12.94 16.51 3.87
N TYR A 533 -13.69 16.94 4.88
CA TYR A 533 -14.10 16.07 5.98
C TYR A 533 -14.99 14.91 5.51
N THR A 534 -16.00 15.21 4.68
CA THR A 534 -16.89 14.18 4.10
C THR A 534 -17.20 14.39 2.63
N VAL A 535 -17.53 13.28 1.96
CA VAL A 535 -18.04 13.24 0.59
C VAL A 535 -19.38 12.52 0.52
N ASP A 536 -20.19 12.85 -0.48
CA ASP A 536 -21.38 12.09 -0.83
C ASP A 536 -20.96 10.75 -1.46
N TRP A 537 -21.91 9.83 -1.66
CA TRP A 537 -21.65 8.48 -2.14
C TRP A 537 -21.08 8.41 -3.56
N ASP A 538 -21.17 9.49 -4.33
CA ASP A 538 -20.55 9.64 -5.66
C ASP A 538 -19.16 10.31 -5.62
N GLY A 539 -18.66 10.67 -4.43
CA GLY A 539 -17.38 11.34 -4.22
C GLY A 539 -17.44 12.87 -4.22
N THR A 540 -18.62 13.47 -4.37
CA THR A 540 -18.78 14.94 -4.31
C THR A 540 -18.50 15.45 -2.89
N PRO A 541 -17.63 16.47 -2.68
CA PRO A 541 -17.43 17.08 -1.37
C PRO A 541 -18.74 17.57 -0.73
N VAL A 542 -18.94 17.26 0.56
CA VAL A 542 -20.09 17.73 1.35
C VAL A 542 -19.63 18.72 2.42
N SER A 543 -18.73 18.28 3.30
CA SER A 543 -18.18 19.09 4.39
C SER A 543 -16.74 19.41 4.03
N ALA A 544 -16.46 20.67 3.70
CA ALA A 544 -15.18 21.11 3.14
C ALA A 544 -14.13 21.44 4.21
N GLU A 545 -14.44 21.28 5.49
CA GLU A 545 -13.50 21.52 6.58
C GLU A 545 -12.34 20.51 6.51
N ARG A 546 -11.13 20.94 6.88
CA ARG A 546 -9.94 20.09 6.95
C ARG A 546 -9.64 19.78 8.40
N MET A 547 -9.92 18.55 8.81
CA MET A 547 -9.62 18.10 10.17
C MET A 547 -8.17 17.58 10.25
N HIS A 548 -7.41 18.03 11.24
CA HIS A 548 -5.99 17.66 11.39
C HIS A 548 -5.77 16.14 11.47
N TRP A 549 -6.69 15.44 12.13
CA TRP A 549 -6.61 14.00 12.36
C TRP A 549 -6.65 13.22 11.04
N VAL A 550 -7.36 13.72 10.02
CA VAL A 550 -7.39 13.07 8.69
C VAL A 550 -6.00 13.05 8.07
N ALA A 551 -5.26 14.16 8.18
CA ALA A 551 -3.89 14.26 7.67
C ALA A 551 -2.91 13.44 8.53
N ALA A 552 -3.08 13.44 9.85
CA ALA A 552 -2.29 12.63 10.78
C ALA A 552 -2.43 11.12 10.49
N GLU A 553 -3.67 10.65 10.27
CA GLU A 553 -3.93 9.27 9.84
C GLU A 553 -3.35 8.98 8.46
N ALA A 554 -3.41 9.95 7.53
CA ALA A 554 -2.89 9.77 6.17
C ALA A 554 -1.38 9.49 6.14
N VAL A 555 -0.59 10.24 6.90
CA VAL A 555 0.86 9.99 6.97
C VAL A 555 1.18 8.68 7.70
N GLY A 556 0.42 8.32 8.73
CA GLY A 556 0.56 7.01 9.39
C GLY A 556 0.25 5.84 8.45
N ALA A 557 -0.89 5.91 7.74
CA ALA A 557 -1.30 4.89 6.78
C ALA A 557 -0.37 4.80 5.58
N ALA A 558 0.12 5.92 5.03
CA ALA A 558 1.10 5.91 3.94
C ALA A 558 2.42 5.24 4.34
N ALA A 559 2.90 5.50 5.56
CA ALA A 559 4.10 4.82 6.07
C ALA A 559 3.89 3.30 6.18
N VAL A 560 2.75 2.87 6.72
CA VAL A 560 2.40 1.43 6.82
C VAL A 560 2.21 0.81 5.44
N MET A 561 1.55 1.48 4.50
CA MET A 561 1.43 1.03 3.11
C MET A 561 2.80 0.84 2.46
N HIS A 562 3.72 1.79 2.64
CA HIS A 562 5.08 1.67 2.13
C HIS A 562 5.83 0.47 2.74
N GLN A 563 5.76 0.29 4.06
CA GLN A 563 6.39 -0.85 4.74
C GLN A 563 5.84 -2.20 4.27
N VAL A 564 4.53 -2.31 4.04
CA VAL A 564 3.89 -3.57 3.64
C VAL A 564 4.10 -3.90 2.16
N THR A 565 4.04 -2.89 1.27
CA THR A 565 4.05 -3.10 -0.19
C THR A 565 5.42 -2.93 -0.82
N GLY A 566 6.30 -2.12 -0.22
CA GLY A 566 7.56 -1.69 -0.82
C GLY A 566 7.40 -0.70 -1.98
N GLU A 567 6.17 -0.23 -2.27
CA GLU A 567 5.93 0.68 -3.39
C GLU A 567 6.34 2.10 -3.05
N ARG A 568 7.12 2.73 -3.94
CA ARG A 568 7.65 4.09 -3.73
C ARG A 568 6.56 5.17 -3.68
N ILE A 569 5.43 4.94 -4.35
CA ILE A 569 4.32 5.91 -4.39
C ILE A 569 3.83 6.27 -2.98
N TRP A 570 3.76 5.32 -2.06
CA TRP A 570 3.29 5.59 -0.70
C TRP A 570 4.29 6.43 0.10
N ALA A 571 5.58 6.27 -0.15
CA ALA A 571 6.59 7.14 0.42
C ALA A 571 6.56 8.55 -0.19
N GLU A 572 6.25 8.69 -1.47
CA GLU A 572 6.03 10.01 -2.11
C GLU A 572 4.78 10.71 -1.58
N ARG A 573 3.69 9.96 -1.33
CA ARG A 573 2.47 10.48 -0.68
C ARG A 573 2.74 10.91 0.76
N TYR A 574 3.47 10.10 1.52
CA TYR A 574 3.93 10.45 2.85
C TYR A 574 4.68 11.79 2.87
N GLU A 575 5.63 11.99 1.96
CA GLU A 575 6.38 13.25 1.79
C GLU A 575 5.43 14.41 1.44
N GLN A 576 4.54 14.23 0.46
CA GLN A 576 3.56 15.24 0.05
C GLN A 576 2.64 15.68 1.21
N TRP A 577 2.20 14.73 2.02
CA TRP A 577 1.24 14.99 3.10
C TRP A 577 1.90 15.58 4.33
N TRP A 578 3.17 15.26 4.62
CA TRP A 578 3.94 16.00 5.62
C TRP A 578 4.22 17.45 5.21
N GLU A 579 4.47 17.72 3.93
CA GLU A 579 4.57 19.10 3.44
C GLU A 579 3.26 19.87 3.65
N TYR A 580 2.11 19.24 3.42
CA TYR A 580 0.80 19.82 3.74
C TYR A 580 0.63 20.11 5.23
N ILE A 581 0.90 19.11 6.09
CA ILE A 581 0.84 19.27 7.56
C ILE A 581 1.75 20.42 8.00
N SER A 582 3.01 20.42 7.55
CA SER A 582 3.98 21.45 7.92
C SER A 582 3.58 22.85 7.45
N THR A 583 2.83 22.96 6.36
CA THR A 583 2.44 24.26 5.80
C THR A 583 1.20 24.82 6.48
N TYR A 584 0.20 23.97 6.77
CA TYR A 584 -1.14 24.43 7.15
C TYR A 584 -1.59 24.01 8.55
N LEU A 585 -1.06 22.93 9.10
CA LEU A 585 -1.56 22.36 10.36
C LEU A 585 -0.65 22.63 11.56
N LEU A 586 0.67 22.68 11.38
CA LEU A 586 1.58 22.97 12.51
C LEU A 586 1.42 24.43 12.96
N ASP A 587 1.14 24.61 14.25
CA ASP A 587 1.13 25.94 14.86
C ASP A 587 2.49 26.23 15.52
N ALA A 588 3.31 27.03 14.83
CA ALA A 588 4.62 27.41 15.32
C ALA A 588 4.58 28.54 16.39
N GLU A 589 3.44 29.21 16.58
CA GLU A 589 3.29 30.31 17.53
C GLU A 589 2.85 29.80 18.91
N ASP A 590 1.73 29.05 18.94
CA ASP A 590 1.11 28.57 20.18
C ASP A 590 1.36 27.06 20.43
N GLY A 591 2.02 26.36 19.50
CA GLY A 591 2.36 24.95 19.60
C GLY A 591 1.20 24.01 19.24
N SER A 592 1.53 22.73 19.09
CA SER A 592 0.60 21.69 18.61
C SER A 592 0.08 21.97 17.18
N TRP A 593 -1.00 21.31 16.77
CA TRP A 593 -1.58 21.41 15.44
C TRP A 593 -2.94 22.11 15.51
N PHE A 594 -3.24 22.96 14.53
CA PHE A 594 -4.59 23.50 14.33
C PHE A 594 -5.56 22.33 14.10
N HIS A 595 -6.63 22.25 14.89
CA HIS A 595 -7.54 21.09 14.87
C HIS A 595 -8.42 21.03 13.61
N GLU A 596 -8.79 22.20 13.11
CA GLU A 596 -9.73 22.41 12.01
C GLU A 596 -9.27 23.61 11.17
N LEU A 597 -9.23 23.41 9.85
CA LEU A 597 -9.08 24.50 8.89
C LEU A 597 -10.34 24.62 8.04
N ASP A 598 -10.59 25.81 7.53
CA ASP A 598 -11.66 26.06 6.57
C ASP A 598 -11.32 25.52 5.16
N ALA A 599 -12.19 25.78 4.19
CA ALA A 599 -12.00 25.31 2.81
C ALA A 599 -10.80 25.95 2.09
N ASP A 600 -10.32 27.09 2.57
CA ASP A 600 -9.17 27.83 2.03
C ASP A 600 -7.86 27.48 2.78
N ASN A 601 -7.90 26.54 3.74
CA ASN A 601 -6.82 26.16 4.65
C ASN A 601 -6.41 27.25 5.66
N GLU A 602 -7.34 28.10 6.06
CA GLU A 602 -7.15 29.02 7.18
C GLU A 602 -7.65 28.38 8.49
N PRO A 603 -6.93 28.56 9.62
CA PRO A 603 -7.37 28.01 10.91
C PRO A 603 -8.77 28.48 11.32
N GLN A 604 -9.60 27.54 11.77
CA GLN A 604 -10.91 27.82 12.34
C GLN A 604 -11.24 26.87 13.51
N GLY A 605 -12.46 26.95 14.04
CA GLY A 605 -12.92 26.10 15.13
C GLY A 605 -14.44 26.03 15.23
N GLU A 606 -15.13 25.94 14.07
CA GLU A 606 -16.60 25.87 14.04
C GLU A 606 -17.10 24.53 14.59
N THR A 607 -16.43 23.42 14.22
CA THR A 607 -16.77 22.07 14.68
C THR A 607 -15.97 21.72 15.93
N TRP A 608 -14.67 22.04 15.95
CA TRP A 608 -13.69 21.68 16.96
C TRP A 608 -12.87 22.90 17.38
N PRO A 609 -13.39 23.74 18.29
CA PRO A 609 -12.65 24.90 18.78
C PRO A 609 -11.45 24.48 19.64
N GLY A 610 -10.33 25.22 19.54
CA GLY A 610 -9.13 24.95 20.31
C GLY A 610 -8.33 23.75 19.80
N LYS A 611 -7.58 23.10 20.70
CA LYS A 611 -6.68 21.97 20.39
C LYS A 611 -6.84 20.85 21.42
N PRO A 612 -8.03 20.22 21.52
CA PRO A 612 -8.45 19.41 22.66
C PRO A 612 -7.55 18.24 23.01
N ASP A 613 -6.92 17.60 22.03
CA ASP A 613 -6.03 16.47 22.24
C ASP A 613 -4.83 16.45 21.30
N ILE A 614 -3.87 15.57 21.58
CA ILE A 614 -2.63 15.39 20.81
C ILE A 614 -2.52 13.98 20.22
N TYR A 615 -3.56 13.15 20.34
CA TYR A 615 -3.52 11.72 20.13
C TYR A 615 -3.11 11.34 18.71
N HIS A 616 -3.83 11.84 17.71
CA HIS A 616 -3.53 11.52 16.31
C HIS A 616 -2.17 12.12 15.88
N ALA A 617 -1.87 13.35 16.31
CA ALA A 617 -0.60 14.03 15.99
C ALA A 617 0.62 13.28 16.56
N VAL A 618 0.56 12.83 17.82
CA VAL A 618 1.63 12.00 18.42
C VAL A 618 1.76 10.65 17.72
N GLN A 619 0.65 10.04 17.30
CA GLN A 619 0.74 8.79 16.54
C GLN A 619 1.35 9.00 15.15
N ALA A 620 1.02 10.10 14.47
CA ALA A 620 1.60 10.44 13.16
C ALA A 620 3.12 10.56 13.20
N THR A 621 3.70 10.99 14.32
CA THR A 621 5.16 11.11 14.48
C THR A 621 5.85 9.79 14.86
N LEU A 622 5.09 8.83 15.43
CA LEU A 622 5.63 7.55 15.92
C LEU A 622 5.41 6.37 14.98
N ILE A 623 4.25 6.26 14.34
CA ILE A 623 3.92 5.16 13.41
C ILE A 623 5.00 4.96 12.34
N PRO A 624 5.51 6.01 11.67
CA PRO A 624 6.52 5.84 10.62
C PRO A 624 7.88 5.34 11.11
N ARG A 625 8.10 5.34 12.43
CA ARG A 625 9.34 4.96 13.12
C ARG A 625 9.25 3.58 13.77
N LEU A 626 8.12 2.90 13.65
CA LEU A 626 7.84 1.61 14.28
C LEU A 626 7.49 0.57 13.21
N PRO A 627 7.68 -0.74 13.51
CA PRO A 627 7.15 -1.80 12.67
C PRO A 627 5.61 -1.77 12.66
N VAL A 628 5.02 -2.35 11.62
CA VAL A 628 3.54 -2.47 11.48
C VAL A 628 2.89 -3.23 12.66
N THR A 629 3.59 -4.20 13.23
CA THR A 629 3.16 -4.97 14.42
C THR A 629 4.37 -5.23 15.31
N PRO A 630 4.23 -5.25 16.65
CA PRO A 630 3.01 -5.03 17.44
C PRO A 630 2.54 -3.56 17.45
N ALA A 631 1.37 -3.30 18.04
CA ALA A 631 0.81 -1.96 18.21
C ALA A 631 1.77 -1.02 18.97
N LEU A 632 1.61 0.30 18.78
CA LEU A 632 2.60 1.33 19.18
C LEU A 632 3.16 1.13 20.59
N SER A 633 2.30 1.00 21.60
CA SER A 633 2.76 0.88 22.98
C SER A 633 3.53 -0.40 23.27
N ALA A 634 3.18 -1.52 22.63
CA ALA A 634 3.93 -2.76 22.75
C ALA A 634 5.26 -2.68 21.98
N ALA A 635 5.27 -2.06 20.80
CA ALA A 635 6.49 -1.85 20.03
C ALA A 635 7.51 -0.98 20.79
N LEU A 636 7.06 0.11 21.43
CA LEU A 636 7.91 0.93 22.27
C LEU A 636 8.40 0.21 23.52
N ARG A 637 7.53 -0.58 24.20
CA ARG A 637 7.92 -1.45 25.33
C ARG A 637 9.05 -2.40 24.94
N ASP A 638 8.99 -2.92 23.72
CA ASP A 638 9.95 -3.90 23.20
C ASP A 638 11.20 -3.25 22.59
N GLY A 639 11.30 -1.91 22.61
CA GLY A 639 12.46 -1.16 22.12
C GLY A 639 12.59 -1.15 20.60
N LEU A 640 11.47 -1.22 19.87
CA LEU A 640 11.43 -1.32 18.41
C LEU A 640 11.41 0.03 17.67
N LEU A 641 11.59 1.13 18.38
CA LEU A 641 11.68 2.45 17.76
C LEU A 641 12.95 2.49 16.89
N ASP A 642 12.77 2.77 15.60
CA ASP A 642 13.82 2.83 14.59
C ASP A 642 14.59 1.48 14.41
N SER A 643 14.02 0.33 14.80
CA SER A 643 14.72 -0.97 14.84
C SER A 643 14.82 -1.72 13.51
N ASP A 644 13.91 -1.45 12.57
CA ASP A 644 13.84 -2.13 11.27
C ASP A 644 14.65 -1.41 10.17
N LEU A 645 15.68 -0.66 10.56
CA LEU A 645 16.49 0.21 9.70
C LEU A 645 17.94 -0.27 9.53
#